data_AF-A0A9D1G2C8-F1
#
_entry.id   AF-A0A9D1G2C8-F1
#
_cell.length_a   1.000
_cell.length_b   1.000
_cell.length_c   1.000
_cell.angle_alpha   90.00
_cell.angle_beta   90.00
_cell.angle_gamma   90.00
#
_symmetry.space_group_name_H-M   'P 1'
#
loop_
_entity.id
_entity.type
_entity.pdbx_description
1 polymer ?
#
loop_
_entity_poly.entity_id
_entity_poly.type
_entity_poly.pdbx_seq_one_letter_code
_entity_poly.pdbx_strand_id
1 'polypeptide(L)'
;MRIRNHASRLAALLLLALCAQMLLPSQTPSAHATETSIEDFGPSLGVYPNQDYTGLYKIGAQILARDAAQAIQAAVDLGLCENAADLELERAVPLGNETIYQLRQVYEGIPVLNRRATVLAGAQGIVLAAGGDCVPLEGINTQPALGWAEIAQALSAYLRGAHHLAEGASFSEEAARAAGELAIYVDEAAAPHLAYAVHGGAWEAVIDASNGEVLRFGETMSTLGEMALDTYPWQAELPYDEASGLYVLRDEARCFEVYDAQDNLVVLIMGNDDDPLIEMHDYVERNSMDHIVSWLFDYGETGITTSVGMLDEPIALSDPSSAEEVWRQAYASMALAYDYFYHVLGWDGFNGARGKIKIVCNTDGVIMGNDIKGDNAAMLSGAQAGIMVYMGEVGRIVAAEPNTAVHEYAHGVEYSISSIMADSTAEGAGVKEALSDVFAELAEAYATSRDPDWINAVRQCYPGGAGALYHYGELQSGVDGHDSSTIASYALYQLWQAWREDMQVAVCMDRMSHLLFRALFLLPHDASFFDLAYALRTSGLIMQQNGELSLKQYDQLCTALQNVGLLKQESTCLVAVTDPNGAPIEGARVALFTGDDGSAPVLEEDYQNGGMSVVMLHTNENGLCNVRLFDDGADYRIVVEAEGYEAYSGWAGTIVEQTATGDVQFLVNRVQLWPEGSEPGAIPVAEFDESLLLAQLRQLAEQYGAIPVGAEAFASSGNAGPIPAGRLSGLLGADLYDYDGDGQRELLAVRLDTRAGEPPASAETRCYLSMYDWNPAAATVELADEISFSLASLTGAEPNAALHTARGAFGEDEAALYIDYYYDFNSRGFATVSLHYDGAFRLGGGVECDEFYAWCSCYRAAELAALSSLLSSQMGGRGSGWELVANYNWEETSANPSPEAMDSYGAHYRELLSSIRLEDPHPRSMWLDNPARPDPGEYTFENRDAYIQGLAAQQQYDREIASLRLDERCRALDGTLTALCGLSRFAAASAEGGVALDCYDASGLLDSYR
;
A
#
# COMPACT_ATOMS: atom_id res chain seq x y z
N MET A 1 -65.59 30.56 -36.43
CA MET A 1 -65.80 30.40 -34.97
C MET A 1 -66.37 29.02 -34.66
N ARG A 2 -65.51 28.01 -34.45
CA ARG A 2 -65.78 26.71 -33.78
C ARG A 2 -64.49 25.88 -33.78
N ILE A 3 -63.61 26.14 -32.82
CA ILE A 3 -62.49 25.26 -32.45
C ILE A 3 -62.66 25.00 -30.96
N ARG A 4 -62.99 23.74 -30.61
CA ARG A 4 -62.98 23.13 -29.26
C ARG A 4 -63.54 21.71 -29.41
N ASN A 5 -62.66 20.71 -29.58
CA ASN A 5 -62.91 19.27 -29.32
C ASN A 5 -61.74 18.30 -29.66
N HIS A 6 -60.56 18.78 -30.09
CA HIS A 6 -59.42 17.89 -30.34
C HIS A 6 -58.54 17.61 -29.11
N ALA A 7 -58.34 18.60 -28.21
CA ALA A 7 -57.48 18.43 -27.03
C ALA A 7 -57.96 17.33 -26.07
N SER A 8 -59.27 17.21 -25.86
CA SER A 8 -59.87 16.21 -24.96
C SER A 8 -59.85 14.78 -25.50
N ARG A 9 -59.61 14.56 -26.79
CA ARG A 9 -59.43 13.22 -27.37
C ARG A 9 -57.97 12.76 -27.32
N LEU A 10 -57.01 13.67 -27.46
CA LEU A 10 -55.59 13.33 -27.31
C LEU A 10 -55.25 12.93 -25.86
N ALA A 11 -55.75 13.69 -24.88
CA ALA A 11 -55.56 13.37 -23.46
C ALA A 11 -56.15 12.01 -23.04
N ALA A 12 -57.29 11.62 -23.60
CA ALA A 12 -57.92 10.32 -23.33
C ALA A 12 -57.16 9.15 -23.98
N LEU A 13 -56.57 9.35 -25.17
CA LEU A 13 -55.72 8.35 -25.82
C LEU A 13 -54.37 8.17 -25.11
N LEU A 14 -53.77 9.26 -24.62
CA LEU A 14 -52.55 9.20 -23.81
C LEU A 14 -52.77 8.48 -22.47
N LEU A 15 -53.88 8.73 -21.75
CA LEU A 15 -54.20 7.98 -20.54
C LEU A 15 -54.45 6.49 -20.81
N LEU A 16 -55.10 6.14 -21.92
CA LEU A 16 -55.34 4.73 -22.27
C LEU A 16 -54.07 3.98 -22.70
N ALA A 17 -53.09 4.68 -23.29
CA ALA A 17 -51.78 4.10 -23.58
C ALA A 17 -50.96 3.85 -22.29
N LEU A 18 -50.93 4.83 -21.38
CA LEU A 18 -50.25 4.72 -20.08
C LEU A 18 -50.84 3.61 -19.19
N CYS A 19 -52.17 3.46 -19.16
CA CYS A 19 -52.79 2.37 -18.38
C CYS A 19 -52.60 0.98 -18.99
N ALA A 20 -52.26 0.86 -20.29
CA ALA A 20 -52.06 -0.43 -20.95
C ALA A 20 -50.67 -1.04 -20.67
N GLN A 21 -49.67 -0.23 -20.32
CA GLN A 21 -48.34 -0.71 -19.94
C GLN A 21 -48.26 -1.27 -18.50
N MET A 22 -49.26 -1.03 -17.65
CA MET A 22 -49.27 -1.50 -16.25
C MET A 22 -49.95 -2.86 -16.02
N LEU A 23 -50.48 -3.53 -17.05
CA LEU A 23 -51.33 -4.72 -16.88
C LEU A 23 -51.14 -5.84 -17.94
N LEU A 24 -49.90 -6.16 -18.34
CA LEU A 24 -49.55 -7.48 -18.90
C LEU A 24 -48.12 -7.88 -18.48
N PRO A 25 -47.88 -9.15 -18.09
CA PRO A 25 -46.56 -9.59 -17.60
C PRO A 25 -45.63 -10.00 -18.75
N SER A 26 -44.45 -9.38 -18.82
CA SER A 26 -43.33 -9.87 -19.63
C SER A 26 -42.52 -10.88 -18.81
N GLN A 27 -42.63 -12.17 -19.14
CA GLN A 27 -41.69 -13.18 -18.65
C GLN A 27 -40.40 -13.10 -19.46
N THR A 28 -39.42 -12.38 -18.93
CA THR A 28 -38.01 -12.43 -19.30
C THR A 28 -37.21 -12.49 -18.00
N PRO A 29 -36.40 -13.52 -17.75
CA PRO A 29 -35.62 -13.65 -16.51
C PRO A 29 -34.36 -12.77 -16.60
N SER A 30 -34.57 -11.46 -16.54
CA SER A 30 -33.53 -10.45 -16.40
C SER A 30 -33.96 -9.48 -15.31
N ALA A 31 -33.95 -9.96 -14.07
CA ALA A 31 -34.04 -9.10 -12.90
C ALA A 31 -32.73 -8.31 -12.80
N HIS A 32 -32.65 -7.20 -13.51
CA HIS A 32 -31.74 -6.14 -13.13
C HIS A 32 -32.10 -5.74 -11.69
N ALA A 33 -31.18 -5.96 -10.76
CA ALA A 33 -31.23 -5.31 -9.46
C ALA A 33 -31.10 -3.80 -9.71
N THR A 34 -32.23 -3.11 -9.77
CA THR A 34 -32.31 -1.67 -9.97
C THR A 34 -32.07 -0.95 -8.65
N GLU A 35 -31.09 -0.04 -8.62
CA GLU A 35 -30.90 0.99 -7.58
C GLU A 35 -31.19 0.52 -6.14
N THR A 36 -30.45 -0.49 -5.65
CA THR A 36 -30.17 -0.52 -4.21
C THR A 36 -29.24 0.64 -3.91
N SER A 37 -29.79 1.68 -3.29
CA SER A 37 -29.02 2.77 -2.71
C SER A 37 -27.93 2.22 -1.78
N ILE A 38 -26.70 2.72 -1.94
CA ILE A 38 -25.53 2.38 -1.11
C ILE A 38 -25.75 2.74 0.39
N GLU A 39 -26.85 3.44 0.72
CA GLU A 39 -27.27 3.82 2.08
C GLU A 39 -27.62 2.64 3.01
N ASP A 40 -27.95 1.44 2.50
CA ASP A 40 -28.30 0.27 3.34
C ASP A 40 -27.09 -0.64 3.70
N PHE A 41 -25.87 -0.14 3.51
CA PHE A 41 -24.65 -0.86 3.86
C PHE A 41 -24.10 -0.42 5.22
N GLY A 42 -24.55 -1.10 6.28
CA GLY A 42 -23.99 -0.97 7.63
C GLY A 42 -22.47 -1.21 7.69
N PRO A 43 -21.81 -0.74 8.76
CA PRO A 43 -20.35 -0.57 8.82
C PRO A 43 -19.61 -1.87 8.54
N SER A 44 -18.61 -1.79 7.65
CA SER A 44 -17.59 -2.82 7.47
C SER A 44 -16.82 -2.97 8.78
N LEU A 45 -16.74 -4.20 9.28
CA LEU A 45 -15.88 -4.55 10.41
C LEU A 45 -14.47 -4.83 9.90
N GLY A 46 -13.49 -4.05 10.36
CA GLY A 46 -12.10 -4.47 10.25
C GLY A 46 -11.83 -5.60 11.25
N VAL A 47 -11.66 -6.83 10.79
CA VAL A 47 -11.26 -7.96 11.65
C VAL A 47 -9.88 -8.42 11.20
N TYR A 48 -8.96 -8.60 12.14
CA TYR A 48 -7.61 -9.06 11.85
C TYR A 48 -7.31 -10.36 12.61
N PRO A 49 -7.74 -11.52 12.10
CA PRO A 49 -7.39 -12.81 12.68
C PRO A 49 -5.98 -13.21 12.24
N ASN A 50 -5.06 -13.41 13.17
CA ASN A 50 -3.81 -14.16 12.96
C ASN A 50 -2.99 -13.73 11.73
N GLN A 51 -2.65 -12.43 11.68
CA GLN A 51 -1.85 -11.81 10.61
C GLN A 51 -2.50 -11.84 9.20
N ASP A 52 -3.80 -12.09 9.09
CA ASP A 52 -4.52 -12.11 7.82
C ASP A 52 -4.81 -10.69 7.27
N TYR A 53 -4.05 -10.28 6.26
CA TYR A 53 -4.16 -8.96 5.62
C TYR A 53 -5.41 -8.77 4.74
N THR A 54 -6.34 -9.73 4.69
CA THR A 54 -7.47 -9.78 3.75
C THR A 54 -8.65 -8.85 4.08
N GLY A 55 -8.30 -7.64 4.53
CA GLY A 55 -9.11 -6.45 4.36
C GLY A 55 -10.24 -6.25 5.36
N LEU A 56 -11.28 -5.53 4.93
CA LEU A 56 -12.32 -4.98 5.79
C LEU A 56 -13.64 -5.68 5.49
N TYR A 57 -13.97 -6.70 6.29
CA TYR A 57 -15.14 -7.54 6.08
C TYR A 57 -16.44 -6.80 6.34
N LYS A 58 -17.54 -7.28 5.75
CA LYS A 58 -18.88 -6.79 6.08
C LYS A 58 -19.76 -7.94 6.56
N ILE A 59 -19.90 -8.06 7.87
CA ILE A 59 -20.76 -9.07 8.49
C ILE A 59 -22.21 -8.60 8.38
N GLY A 60 -23.08 -9.47 7.84
CA GLY A 60 -24.50 -9.17 7.62
C GLY A 60 -25.32 -8.97 8.92
N ALA A 61 -24.75 -9.30 10.08
CA ALA A 61 -25.32 -9.09 11.40
C ALA A 61 -24.46 -8.12 12.22
N GLN A 62 -25.10 -7.19 12.93
CA GLN A 62 -24.42 -6.31 13.89
C GLN A 62 -23.99 -7.13 15.13
N ILE A 63 -22.71 -7.49 15.19
CA ILE A 63 -22.11 -8.05 16.40
C ILE A 63 -22.09 -6.97 17.48
N LEU A 64 -22.45 -7.33 18.72
CA LEU A 64 -22.55 -6.41 19.83
C LEU A 64 -21.53 -6.74 20.93
N ALA A 65 -20.83 -5.72 21.43
CA ALA A 65 -19.98 -5.74 22.61
C ALA A 65 -20.28 -4.53 23.51
N ARG A 66 -21.30 -4.67 24.38
CA ARG A 66 -21.68 -3.65 25.39
C ARG A 66 -21.06 -3.88 26.77
N ASP A 67 -20.46 -5.05 26.96
CA ASP A 67 -19.76 -5.47 28.16
C ASP A 67 -18.70 -6.52 27.77
N ALA A 68 -17.85 -6.88 28.75
CA ALA A 68 -16.75 -7.81 28.53
C ALA A 68 -17.17 -9.22 28.12
N ALA A 69 -18.33 -9.72 28.57
CA ALA A 69 -18.81 -11.05 28.19
C ALA A 69 -19.28 -11.05 26.73
N GLN A 70 -19.90 -9.96 26.29
CA GLN A 70 -20.23 -9.74 24.89
C GLN A 70 -18.99 -9.52 24.01
N ALA A 71 -17.96 -8.83 24.52
CA ALA A 71 -16.68 -8.67 23.81
C ALA A 71 -15.95 -10.01 23.61
N ILE A 72 -15.90 -10.86 24.64
CA ILE A 72 -15.35 -12.22 24.53
C ILE A 72 -16.13 -13.05 23.50
N GLN A 73 -17.46 -13.02 23.54
CA GLN A 73 -18.26 -13.72 22.54
C GLN A 73 -18.03 -13.16 21.13
N ALA A 74 -17.93 -11.84 20.98
CA ALA A 74 -17.62 -11.20 19.71
C ALA A 74 -16.25 -11.65 19.15
N ALA A 75 -15.21 -11.77 19.99
CA ALA A 75 -13.91 -12.27 19.54
C ALA A 75 -13.99 -13.72 19.00
N VAL A 76 -14.82 -14.57 19.60
CA VAL A 76 -15.07 -15.94 19.12
C VAL A 76 -15.92 -15.96 17.84
N ASP A 77 -17.01 -15.19 17.81
CA ASP A 77 -17.88 -15.04 16.62
C ASP A 77 -17.12 -14.48 15.41
N LEU A 78 -16.02 -13.74 15.66
CA LEU A 78 -15.10 -13.18 14.67
C LEU A 78 -13.89 -14.08 14.35
N GLY A 79 -13.80 -15.27 14.94
CA GLY A 79 -12.70 -16.21 14.69
C GLY A 79 -11.34 -15.80 15.26
N LEU A 80 -11.28 -14.80 16.13
CA LEU A 80 -10.03 -14.41 16.81
C LEU A 80 -9.59 -15.45 17.86
N CYS A 81 -10.51 -16.25 18.39
CA CYS A 81 -10.19 -17.36 19.29
C CYS A 81 -11.26 -18.46 19.15
N GLU A 82 -10.88 -19.73 19.31
CA GLU A 82 -11.80 -20.86 19.13
C GLU A 82 -12.88 -20.94 20.22
N ASN A 83 -12.63 -20.40 21.41
CA ASN A 83 -13.46 -20.65 22.58
C ASN A 83 -13.46 -19.49 23.58
N ALA A 84 -14.65 -19.12 24.05
CA ALA A 84 -14.86 -18.03 25.01
C ALA A 84 -14.26 -18.33 26.39
N ALA A 85 -13.98 -19.59 26.72
CA ALA A 85 -13.30 -19.97 27.96
C ALA A 85 -11.80 -19.65 27.95
N ASP A 86 -11.22 -19.44 26.77
CA ASP A 86 -9.78 -19.23 26.55
C ASP A 86 -9.45 -17.73 26.40
N LEU A 87 -10.38 -16.84 26.76
CA LEU A 87 -10.24 -15.38 26.78
C LEU A 87 -10.69 -14.79 28.11
N GLU A 88 -9.90 -13.90 28.67
CA GLU A 88 -10.25 -13.08 29.83
C GLU A 88 -10.11 -11.58 29.52
N LEU A 89 -10.98 -10.73 30.09
CA LEU A 89 -10.81 -9.28 29.98
C LEU A 89 -9.54 -8.84 30.71
N GLU A 90 -8.59 -8.27 29.98
CA GLU A 90 -7.44 -7.58 30.55
C GLU A 90 -7.83 -6.15 30.96
N ARG A 91 -8.40 -5.37 30.03
CA ARG A 91 -8.86 -4.00 30.27
C ARG A 91 -9.96 -3.55 29.31
N ALA A 92 -10.69 -2.51 29.68
CA ALA A 92 -11.64 -1.82 28.81
C ALA A 92 -11.32 -0.31 28.80
N VAL A 93 -10.94 0.22 27.63
CA VAL A 93 -10.48 1.60 27.44
C VAL A 93 -11.54 2.42 26.71
N PRO A 94 -12.08 3.50 27.30
CA PRO A 94 -12.96 4.42 26.58
C PRO A 94 -12.14 5.36 25.68
N LEU A 95 -12.50 5.46 24.39
CA LEU A 95 -11.85 6.38 23.45
C LEU A 95 -12.93 7.23 22.75
N GLY A 96 -13.15 8.44 23.24
CA GLY A 96 -14.22 9.31 22.73
C GLY A 96 -15.62 8.70 22.90
N ASN A 97 -16.22 8.24 21.80
CA ASN A 97 -17.52 7.55 21.78
C ASN A 97 -17.39 6.02 21.69
N GLU A 98 -16.17 5.48 21.73
CA GLU A 98 -15.87 4.07 21.57
C GLU A 98 -15.46 3.42 22.90
N THR A 99 -15.47 2.09 22.95
CA THR A 99 -14.89 1.28 24.02
C THR A 99 -14.09 0.15 23.40
N ILE A 100 -12.82 0.11 23.73
CA ILE A 100 -11.86 -0.91 23.29
C ILE A 100 -11.75 -1.94 24.41
N TYR A 101 -12.18 -3.17 24.16
CA TYR A 101 -12.01 -4.30 25.07
C TYR A 101 -10.75 -5.05 24.66
N GLN A 102 -9.74 -5.07 25.53
CA GLN A 102 -8.53 -5.85 25.33
C GLN A 102 -8.66 -7.12 26.17
N LEU A 103 -8.56 -8.26 25.50
CA LEU A 103 -8.73 -9.60 26.05
C LEU A 103 -7.37 -10.31 25.99
N ARG A 104 -6.96 -10.92 27.09
CA ARG A 104 -5.77 -11.80 27.11
C ARG A 104 -6.20 -13.24 26.86
N GLN A 105 -5.37 -14.01 26.14
CA GLN A 105 -5.61 -15.42 25.97
C GLN A 105 -5.21 -16.20 27.25
N VAL A 106 -5.98 -17.23 27.60
CA VAL A 106 -5.71 -18.16 28.71
C VAL A 106 -5.92 -19.60 28.26
N TYR A 107 -5.25 -20.55 28.91
CA TYR A 107 -5.45 -22.00 28.73
C TYR A 107 -5.57 -22.66 30.11
N GLU A 108 -6.71 -23.29 30.40
CA GLU A 108 -7.07 -23.79 31.74
C GLU A 108 -6.89 -22.76 32.91
N GLY A 109 -6.93 -21.46 32.60
CA GLY A 109 -6.69 -20.37 33.55
C GLY A 109 -5.22 -19.97 33.75
N ILE A 110 -4.30 -20.48 32.92
CA ILE A 110 -2.92 -20.03 32.81
C ILE A 110 -2.83 -19.02 31.64
N PRO A 111 -2.25 -17.82 31.80
CA PRO A 111 -2.12 -16.85 30.71
C PRO A 111 -1.23 -17.39 29.58
N VAL A 112 -1.59 -17.09 28.33
CA VAL A 112 -0.73 -17.32 27.16
C VAL A 112 0.10 -16.06 26.96
N LEU A 113 1.42 -16.17 27.02
CA LEU A 113 2.32 -15.02 27.10
C LEU A 113 2.19 -14.14 25.85
N ASN A 114 1.85 -12.87 26.09
CA ASN A 114 1.69 -11.80 25.10
C ASN A 114 0.69 -12.06 23.96
N ARG A 115 -0.20 -13.06 24.08
CA ARG A 115 -1.27 -13.32 23.09
C ARG A 115 -2.59 -12.68 23.53
N ARG A 116 -3.19 -11.87 22.64
CA ARG A 116 -4.35 -11.02 22.93
C ARG A 116 -5.38 -11.02 21.80
N ALA A 117 -6.59 -10.60 22.13
CA ALA A 117 -7.64 -10.23 21.19
C ALA A 117 -8.26 -8.90 21.62
N THR A 118 -8.33 -7.94 20.70
CA THR A 118 -8.97 -6.64 20.88
C THR A 118 -10.32 -6.62 20.18
N VAL A 119 -11.35 -6.07 20.82
CA VAL A 119 -12.66 -5.77 20.24
C VAL A 119 -13.00 -4.30 20.48
N LEU A 120 -13.09 -3.51 19.41
CA LEU A 120 -13.46 -2.10 19.46
C LEU A 120 -14.94 -1.93 19.12
N ALA A 121 -15.70 -1.33 20.05
CA ALA A 121 -17.14 -1.09 19.90
C ALA A 121 -17.48 0.40 19.95
N GLY A 122 -18.38 0.85 19.09
CA GLY A 122 -18.92 2.21 19.12
C GLY A 122 -19.99 2.42 20.20
N ALA A 123 -20.50 3.64 20.35
CA ALA A 123 -21.38 4.06 21.46
C ALA A 123 -22.67 3.23 21.68
N GLN A 124 -23.14 2.48 20.68
CA GLN A 124 -24.31 1.59 20.79
C GLN A 124 -23.94 0.15 21.20
N GLY A 125 -22.64 -0.08 21.40
CA GLY A 125 -21.99 -1.38 21.55
C GLY A 125 -21.93 -2.18 20.27
N ILE A 126 -22.03 -1.56 19.08
CA ILE A 126 -21.79 -2.26 17.80
C ILE A 126 -20.29 -2.38 17.62
N VAL A 127 -19.78 -3.59 17.36
CA VAL A 127 -18.37 -3.80 17.06
C VAL A 127 -18.03 -3.13 15.72
N LEU A 128 -16.96 -2.34 15.70
CA LEU A 128 -16.50 -1.60 14.51
C LEU A 128 -15.19 -2.20 13.97
N ALA A 129 -14.34 -2.71 14.86
CA ALA A 129 -13.16 -3.48 14.50
C ALA A 129 -12.79 -4.49 15.60
N ALA A 130 -11.99 -5.48 15.22
CA ALA A 130 -11.35 -6.40 16.14
C ALA A 130 -10.02 -6.88 15.53
N GLY A 131 -9.12 -7.42 16.34
CA GLY A 131 -7.85 -7.98 15.88
C GLY A 131 -7.17 -8.75 16.99
N GLY A 132 -6.33 -9.73 16.65
CA GLY A 132 -5.66 -10.53 17.66
C GLY A 132 -4.73 -11.58 17.08
N ASP A 133 -3.85 -12.08 17.94
CA ASP A 133 -2.81 -13.06 17.66
C ASP A 133 -2.97 -14.33 18.53
N CYS A 134 -4.19 -14.60 19.00
CA CYS A 134 -4.50 -15.77 19.80
C CYS A 134 -4.31 -17.06 18.98
N VAL A 135 -3.59 -18.02 19.57
CA VAL A 135 -3.17 -19.25 18.91
C VAL A 135 -4.05 -20.44 19.32
N PRO A 136 -4.29 -21.44 18.44
CA PRO A 136 -4.99 -22.65 18.83
C PRO A 136 -4.13 -23.48 19.83
N LEU A 137 -4.75 -24.00 20.89
CA LEU A 137 -4.07 -24.72 21.97
C LEU A 137 -4.81 -26.01 22.34
N GLU A 138 -4.16 -27.17 22.24
CA GLU A 138 -4.72 -28.46 22.68
C GLU A 138 -3.66 -29.32 23.40
N GLY A 139 -4.08 -30.09 24.41
CA GLY A 139 -3.31 -31.20 24.96
C GLY A 139 -2.10 -30.82 25.84
N ILE A 140 -1.96 -29.55 26.23
CA ILE A 140 -0.82 -29.05 26.99
C ILE A 140 -0.90 -29.57 28.44
N ASN A 141 0.21 -30.08 28.97
CA ASN A 141 0.29 -30.46 30.38
C ASN A 141 0.50 -29.21 31.25
N THR A 142 -0.56 -28.74 31.90
CA THR A 142 -0.59 -27.57 32.80
C THR A 142 0.00 -27.80 34.19
N GLN A 143 0.60 -28.97 34.45
CA GLN A 143 1.31 -29.27 35.70
C GLN A 143 2.83 -29.09 35.52
N PRO A 144 3.45 -28.07 36.15
CA PRO A 144 4.90 -27.85 36.06
C PRO A 144 5.66 -28.99 36.75
N ALA A 145 6.75 -29.47 36.11
CA ALA A 145 7.60 -30.53 36.68
C ALA A 145 8.69 -29.97 37.58
N LEU A 146 9.09 -28.71 37.36
CA LEU A 146 10.03 -27.94 38.16
C LEU A 146 9.30 -26.92 39.02
N GLY A 147 9.81 -26.64 40.22
CA GLY A 147 9.33 -25.56 41.07
C GLY A 147 10.14 -24.28 40.90
N TRP A 148 9.69 -23.21 41.54
CA TRP A 148 10.36 -21.92 41.55
C TRP A 148 11.82 -21.98 42.03
N ALA A 149 12.18 -22.94 42.89
CA ALA A 149 13.55 -23.13 43.36
C ALA A 149 14.49 -23.68 42.26
N GLU A 150 13.99 -24.60 41.44
CA GLU A 150 14.70 -25.14 40.29
C GLU A 150 14.79 -24.10 39.15
N ILE A 151 13.71 -23.34 38.92
CA ILE A 151 13.67 -22.27 37.92
C ILE A 151 14.62 -21.12 38.28
N ALA A 152 14.65 -20.69 39.55
CA ALA A 152 15.61 -19.69 40.02
C ALA A 152 17.06 -20.14 39.81
N GLN A 153 17.36 -21.44 39.97
CA GLN A 153 18.67 -22.02 39.67
C GLN A 153 18.96 -22.06 38.16
N ALA A 154 17.98 -22.45 37.34
CA ALA A 154 18.11 -22.49 35.88
C ALA A 154 18.36 -21.10 35.29
N LEU A 155 17.52 -20.12 35.66
CA LEU A 155 17.68 -18.71 35.29
C LEU A 155 19.04 -18.16 35.75
N SER A 156 19.45 -18.45 37.00
CA SER A 156 20.78 -18.06 37.49
C SER A 156 21.93 -18.69 36.71
N ALA A 157 21.77 -19.93 36.24
CA ALA A 157 22.78 -20.63 35.46
C ALA A 157 22.86 -20.09 34.02
N TYR A 158 21.71 -19.82 33.39
CA TYR A 158 21.63 -19.20 32.07
C TYR A 158 22.23 -17.79 32.09
N LEU A 159 21.74 -16.91 32.97
CA LEU A 159 22.23 -15.54 33.07
C LEU A 159 23.73 -15.51 33.42
N ARG A 160 24.25 -16.46 34.21
CA ARG A 160 25.71 -16.59 34.44
C ARG A 160 26.48 -17.08 33.21
N GLY A 161 25.89 -17.98 32.41
CA GLY A 161 26.48 -18.46 31.15
C GLY A 161 26.51 -17.40 30.05
N ALA A 162 25.49 -16.55 29.99
CA ALA A 162 25.39 -15.39 29.12
C ALA A 162 26.01 -14.11 29.73
N HIS A 163 26.60 -14.22 30.94
CA HIS A 163 27.26 -13.15 31.68
C HIS A 163 26.38 -11.96 32.14
N HIS A 164 25.04 -12.05 32.07
CA HIS A 164 24.13 -11.07 32.70
C HIS A 164 24.00 -11.26 34.21
N LEU A 165 24.29 -12.47 34.72
CA LEU A 165 24.55 -12.71 36.14
C LEU A 165 26.01 -13.03 36.35
N ALA A 166 26.39 -12.81 37.59
CA ALA A 166 27.75 -12.92 38.04
C ALA A 166 28.05 -14.29 38.71
N GLU A 167 29.33 -14.52 39.02
CA GLU A 167 29.89 -15.79 39.47
C GLU A 167 29.83 -15.94 41.00
N GLY A 168 28.63 -16.13 41.56
CA GLY A 168 28.48 -16.43 42.98
C GLY A 168 27.06 -16.28 43.52
N ALA A 169 26.42 -15.14 43.23
CA ALA A 169 25.01 -14.98 43.55
C ALA A 169 24.08 -15.58 42.47
N SER A 170 22.81 -15.59 42.82
CA SER A 170 21.73 -16.30 42.15
C SER A 170 20.43 -15.58 42.44
N PHE A 171 19.47 -15.62 41.50
CA PHE A 171 18.07 -15.40 41.83
C PHE A 171 17.65 -16.36 42.96
N SER A 172 16.93 -15.86 43.96
CA SER A 172 16.30 -16.72 44.98
C SER A 172 14.98 -17.27 44.47
N GLU A 173 14.46 -18.32 45.13
CA GLU A 173 13.10 -18.81 44.88
C GLU A 173 12.08 -17.69 45.07
N GLU A 174 12.21 -16.90 46.15
CA GLU A 174 11.31 -15.77 46.39
C GLU A 174 11.42 -14.70 45.31
N ALA A 175 12.61 -14.38 44.82
CA ALA A 175 12.82 -13.36 43.78
C ALA A 175 12.27 -13.81 42.42
N ALA A 176 12.47 -15.07 42.03
CA ALA A 176 11.96 -15.60 40.75
C ALA A 176 10.43 -15.70 40.77
N ARG A 177 9.88 -16.19 41.89
CA ARG A 177 8.43 -16.28 42.11
C ARG A 177 7.74 -14.94 42.28
N ALA A 178 8.47 -13.94 42.74
CA ALA A 178 8.02 -12.57 42.74
C ALA A 178 7.99 -12.08 41.27
N ALA A 179 9.15 -11.98 40.63
CA ALA A 179 9.32 -11.31 39.34
C ALA A 179 8.74 -12.07 38.13
N GLY A 180 7.95 -13.11 38.34
CA GLY A 180 7.44 -13.94 37.26
C GLY A 180 6.14 -14.67 37.56
N GLU A 181 5.51 -15.13 36.50
CA GLU A 181 4.29 -15.94 36.52
C GLU A 181 4.45 -17.25 35.75
N LEU A 182 3.51 -18.17 35.97
CA LEU A 182 3.38 -19.38 35.16
C LEU A 182 2.53 -19.01 33.94
N ALA A 183 3.04 -19.27 32.73
CA ALA A 183 2.41 -18.92 31.46
C ALA A 183 2.52 -20.07 30.45
N ILE A 184 1.71 -20.03 29.39
CA ILE A 184 1.94 -20.80 28.17
C ILE A 184 2.75 -19.93 27.22
N TYR A 185 3.94 -20.38 26.84
CA TYR A 185 4.75 -19.72 25.80
C TYR A 185 4.65 -20.52 24.50
N VAL A 186 4.47 -19.83 23.38
CA VAL A 186 4.47 -20.45 22.05
C VAL A 186 5.71 -19.98 21.32
N ASP A 187 6.55 -20.94 20.91
CA ASP A 187 7.82 -20.65 20.23
C ASP A 187 7.63 -20.34 18.73
N GLU A 188 8.73 -19.99 18.05
CA GLU A 188 8.75 -19.69 16.61
C GLU A 188 8.34 -20.89 15.72
N ALA A 189 8.36 -22.12 16.25
CA ALA A 189 7.87 -23.32 15.57
C ALA A 189 6.37 -23.58 15.84
N ALA A 190 5.67 -22.62 16.45
CA ALA A 190 4.29 -22.70 16.93
C ALA A 190 4.05 -23.83 17.96
N ALA A 191 5.08 -24.28 18.67
CA ALA A 191 4.93 -25.29 19.72
C ALA A 191 4.62 -24.62 21.07
N PRO A 192 3.52 -25.00 21.76
CA PRO A 192 3.18 -24.47 23.07
C PRO A 192 3.90 -25.21 24.20
N HIS A 193 4.55 -24.46 25.07
CA HIS A 193 5.28 -24.92 26.25
C HIS A 193 4.66 -24.33 27.51
N LEU A 194 4.52 -25.15 28.57
CA LEU A 194 4.28 -24.60 29.90
C LEU A 194 5.61 -24.00 30.39
N ALA A 195 5.61 -22.71 30.70
CA ALA A 195 6.81 -21.97 31.03
C ALA A 195 6.60 -21.03 32.23
N TYR A 196 7.71 -20.55 32.78
CA TYR A 196 7.76 -19.45 33.71
C TYR A 196 8.27 -18.21 32.98
N ALA A 197 7.44 -17.18 32.85
CA ALA A 197 7.86 -15.87 32.36
C ALA A 197 8.38 -15.06 33.56
N VAL A 198 9.60 -14.55 33.48
CA VAL A 198 10.27 -13.80 34.55
C VAL A 198 10.81 -12.50 33.99
N HIS A 199 10.36 -11.37 34.54
CA HIS A 199 10.70 -10.03 34.07
C HIS A 199 11.81 -9.43 34.94
N GLY A 200 12.95 -9.14 34.33
CA GLY A 200 14.11 -8.50 34.96
C GLY A 200 14.20 -6.98 34.73
N GLY A 201 13.16 -6.37 34.14
CA GLY A 201 13.01 -4.93 33.97
C GLY A 201 13.84 -4.28 32.84
N ALA A 202 15.05 -4.77 32.60
CA ALA A 202 15.81 -4.52 31.37
C ALA A 202 15.79 -5.73 30.41
N TRP A 203 15.14 -6.82 30.82
CA TRP A 203 15.03 -8.06 30.06
C TRP A 203 13.80 -8.88 30.48
N GLU A 204 13.36 -9.76 29.58
CA GLU A 204 12.35 -10.79 29.82
C GLU A 204 12.97 -12.16 29.57
N ALA A 205 12.77 -13.12 30.49
CA ALA A 205 13.21 -14.49 30.35
C ALA A 205 12.02 -15.46 30.42
N VAL A 206 11.95 -16.40 29.50
CA VAL A 206 10.93 -17.47 29.49
C VAL A 206 11.63 -18.81 29.69
N ILE A 207 11.31 -19.51 30.77
CA ILE A 207 11.97 -20.76 31.18
C ILE A 207 10.97 -21.92 31.17
N ASP A 208 11.27 -22.99 30.43
CA ASP A 208 10.47 -24.20 30.35
C ASP A 208 10.24 -24.84 31.74
N ALA A 209 8.97 -25.05 32.10
CA ALA A 209 8.56 -25.56 33.41
C ALA A 209 8.72 -27.08 33.57
N SER A 210 9.11 -27.79 32.51
CA SER A 210 9.35 -29.23 32.48
C SER A 210 10.84 -29.59 32.65
N ASN A 211 11.75 -28.79 32.09
CA ASN A 211 13.16 -29.12 31.93
C ASN A 211 14.14 -28.00 32.37
N GLY A 212 13.68 -26.74 32.51
CA GLY A 212 14.49 -25.60 32.95
C GLY A 212 15.32 -24.94 31.85
N GLU A 213 15.05 -25.23 30.58
CA GLU A 213 15.64 -24.57 29.43
C GLU A 213 15.09 -23.15 29.28
N VAL A 214 15.96 -22.18 28.99
CA VAL A 214 15.51 -20.81 28.68
C VAL A 214 15.12 -20.79 27.21
N LEU A 215 13.80 -20.76 26.97
CA LEU A 215 13.17 -20.80 25.65
C LEU A 215 13.32 -19.45 24.92
N ARG A 216 13.23 -18.34 25.68
CA ARG A 216 13.40 -16.97 25.17
C ARG A 216 14.12 -16.11 26.20
N PHE A 217 14.98 -15.24 25.72
CA PHE A 217 15.56 -14.13 26.47
C PHE A 217 15.59 -12.91 25.55
N GLY A 218 14.98 -11.80 25.96
CA GLY A 218 14.97 -10.54 25.21
C GLY A 218 15.41 -9.38 26.08
N GLU A 219 16.08 -8.38 25.51
CA GLU A 219 16.54 -7.17 26.20
C GLU A 219 15.65 -6.00 25.81
N THR A 220 14.87 -5.47 26.78
CA THR A 220 13.95 -4.36 26.53
C THR A 220 14.70 -3.04 26.44
N MET A 221 15.32 -2.79 25.29
CA MET A 221 16.09 -1.59 24.96
C MET A 221 15.63 -1.04 23.61
N SER A 222 15.26 0.24 23.57
CA SER A 222 15.41 1.08 22.37
C SER A 222 16.48 2.13 22.65
N THR A 223 17.00 2.78 21.59
CA THR A 223 18.11 3.72 21.72
C THR A 223 17.92 4.97 20.87
N LEU A 224 18.07 6.14 21.47
CA LEU A 224 17.98 7.43 20.78
C LEU A 224 19.18 8.36 21.02
N GLY A 225 19.48 9.12 19.97
CA GLY A 225 20.26 10.37 20.04
C GLY A 225 19.37 11.63 20.14
N GLU A 226 19.95 12.79 19.80
CA GLU A 226 19.53 14.15 20.22
C GLU A 226 18.42 14.86 19.36
N MET A 227 17.14 14.87 19.81
CA MET A 227 15.96 15.41 19.06
C MET A 227 15.76 16.91 19.35
N ALA A 228 15.29 17.78 18.45
CA ALA A 228 15.33 19.24 18.71
C ALA A 228 13.97 19.89 19.06
N LEU A 229 13.76 20.31 20.32
CA LEU A 229 12.71 21.28 20.67
C LEU A 229 13.15 22.20 21.85
N ASP A 230 13.46 23.46 21.54
CA ASP A 230 14.15 24.43 22.42
C ASP A 230 13.67 24.64 23.90
N THR A 231 12.47 24.16 24.34
CA THR A 231 12.06 23.82 25.74
C THR A 231 10.53 23.79 25.97
N TYR A 232 10.06 22.92 26.89
CA TYR A 232 8.72 23.00 27.52
C TYR A 232 8.80 23.72 28.90
N PRO A 233 7.78 24.46 29.37
CA PRO A 233 7.87 25.20 30.63
C PRO A 233 7.77 24.33 31.89
N TRP A 234 8.72 24.49 32.80
CA TRP A 234 8.67 23.93 34.17
C TRP A 234 7.42 24.42 34.94
N GLN A 235 6.53 23.48 35.30
CA GLN A 235 5.29 23.71 36.05
C GLN A 235 5.05 22.61 37.11
N ALA A 236 6.04 22.37 37.98
CA ALA A 236 5.92 21.39 39.06
C ALA A 236 5.32 22.02 40.35
N GLU A 237 4.26 21.42 40.89
CA GLU A 237 3.81 21.67 42.27
C GLU A 237 4.47 20.67 43.22
N LEU A 238 5.62 21.06 43.78
CA LEU A 238 6.44 20.17 44.61
C LEU A 238 5.88 20.04 46.04
N PRO A 239 5.73 18.82 46.59
CA PRO A 239 5.35 18.62 47.97
C PRO A 239 6.44 19.16 48.92
N TYR A 240 6.00 19.89 49.94
CA TYR A 240 6.85 20.38 51.03
C TYR A 240 6.80 19.41 52.21
N ASP A 241 7.94 18.80 52.54
CA ASP A 241 8.05 17.96 53.73
C ASP A 241 8.30 18.82 54.98
N GLU A 242 7.30 18.90 55.86
CA GLU A 242 7.41 19.61 57.14
C GLU A 242 8.47 19.01 58.09
N ALA A 243 8.91 17.77 57.90
CA ALA A 243 9.88 17.10 58.76
C ALA A 243 11.34 17.45 58.43
N SER A 244 11.72 17.41 57.15
CA SER A 244 13.04 17.86 56.67
C SER A 244 13.11 19.38 56.44
N GLY A 245 11.97 20.01 56.16
CA GLY A 245 11.87 21.43 55.81
C GLY A 245 12.22 21.74 54.35
N LEU A 246 12.21 20.74 53.48
CA LEU A 246 12.59 20.80 52.06
C LEU A 246 11.40 20.52 51.13
N TYR A 247 11.51 20.93 49.87
CA TYR A 247 10.63 20.51 48.79
C TYR A 247 11.22 19.27 48.11
N VAL A 248 10.40 18.28 47.75
CA VAL A 248 10.86 17.07 47.05
C VAL A 248 10.50 17.17 45.56
N LEU A 249 11.39 16.76 44.65
CA LEU A 249 11.16 16.71 43.19
C LEU A 249 10.26 15.54 42.80
N ARG A 250 9.04 15.54 43.35
CA ARG A 250 7.96 14.59 43.13
C ARG A 250 6.74 15.35 42.62
N ASP A 251 6.09 14.87 41.57
CA ASP A 251 4.80 15.37 41.11
C ASP A 251 3.75 14.27 41.24
N GLU A 252 2.87 14.39 42.24
CA GLU A 252 1.78 13.43 42.47
C GLU A 252 0.69 13.50 41.39
N ALA A 253 0.56 14.63 40.68
CA ALA A 253 -0.42 14.78 39.60
C ALA A 253 0.00 13.98 38.36
N ARG A 254 1.31 13.88 38.08
CA ARG A 254 1.89 13.11 36.96
C ARG A 254 2.52 11.77 37.35
N CYS A 255 2.50 11.43 38.65
CA CYS A 255 3.17 10.26 39.23
C CYS A 255 4.70 10.22 39.00
N PHE A 256 5.35 11.38 38.94
CA PHE A 256 6.80 11.49 38.69
C PHE A 256 7.61 11.59 39.98
N GLU A 257 8.80 11.00 39.96
CA GLU A 257 9.88 11.24 40.93
C GLU A 257 11.20 11.43 40.19
N VAL A 258 11.93 12.51 40.47
CA VAL A 258 13.20 12.81 39.80
C VAL A 258 14.38 12.52 40.73
N TYR A 259 15.37 11.82 40.20
CA TYR A 259 16.55 11.33 40.90
C TYR A 259 17.82 11.83 40.20
N ASP A 260 18.86 12.08 41.00
CA ASP A 260 20.18 12.49 40.54
C ASP A 260 21.18 11.39 40.88
N ALA A 261 21.75 10.74 39.86
CA ALA A 261 22.73 9.67 40.03
C ALA A 261 24.15 10.19 40.32
N GLN A 262 24.38 11.51 40.33
CA GLN A 262 25.64 12.14 40.76
C GLN A 262 26.88 11.59 40.02
N ASP A 263 26.77 11.42 38.70
CA ASP A 263 27.76 10.85 37.78
C ASP A 263 28.09 9.36 38.03
N ASN A 264 27.36 8.66 38.90
CA ASN A 264 27.53 7.22 39.09
C ASN A 264 26.90 6.43 37.93
N LEU A 265 27.42 5.23 37.70
CA LEU A 265 26.70 4.20 36.94
C LEU A 265 25.50 3.72 37.75
N VAL A 266 24.41 3.36 37.07
CA VAL A 266 23.21 2.81 37.74
C VAL A 266 22.94 1.36 37.34
N VAL A 267 22.58 0.55 38.34
CA VAL A 267 21.94 -0.76 38.17
C VAL A 267 20.46 -0.59 38.48
N LEU A 268 19.61 -1.04 37.57
CA LEU A 268 18.16 -0.94 37.69
C LEU A 268 17.62 -2.29 38.17
N ILE A 269 17.04 -2.30 39.37
CA ILE A 269 16.59 -3.50 40.07
C ILE A 269 15.07 -3.41 40.19
N MET A 270 14.36 -4.01 39.24
CA MET A 270 12.91 -4.11 39.29
C MET A 270 12.49 -5.25 40.21
N GLY A 271 11.89 -4.91 41.34
CA GLY A 271 11.25 -5.84 42.29
C GLY A 271 9.74 -5.73 42.24
N ASN A 272 9.05 -6.66 42.91
CA ASN A 272 7.58 -6.75 42.87
C ASN A 272 6.81 -5.66 43.61
N ASP A 273 7.45 -4.91 44.49
CA ASP A 273 6.76 -3.98 45.39
C ASP A 273 6.50 -2.62 44.71
N ASP A 274 6.03 -2.64 43.46
CA ASP A 274 5.55 -1.52 42.61
C ASP A 274 6.47 -0.28 42.49
N ASP A 275 7.72 -0.38 42.94
CA ASP A 275 8.67 0.72 43.04
C ASP A 275 10.08 0.29 42.59
N PRO A 276 10.54 0.70 41.40
CA PRO A 276 11.83 0.26 40.87
C PRO A 276 12.99 0.74 41.76
N LEU A 277 13.88 -0.17 42.16
CA LEU A 277 15.07 0.16 42.93
C LEU A 277 16.21 0.55 41.98
N ILE A 278 16.99 1.56 42.37
CA ILE A 278 18.14 2.05 41.61
C ILE A 278 19.36 1.96 42.52
N GLU A 279 20.40 1.24 42.13
CA GLU A 279 21.66 1.12 42.87
C GLU A 279 22.77 1.87 42.13
N MET A 280 23.52 2.72 42.84
CA MET A 280 24.59 3.55 42.26
C MET A 280 25.97 2.92 42.44
N HIS A 281 26.83 3.05 41.43
CA HIS A 281 28.20 2.52 41.42
C HIS A 281 29.25 3.55 40.94
N ASP A 282 30.34 3.67 41.71
CA ASP A 282 31.38 4.73 41.58
C ASP A 282 32.23 4.65 40.30
N TYR A 283 32.53 3.44 39.80
CA TYR A 283 33.58 3.26 38.79
C TYR A 283 33.60 1.88 38.10
N VAL A 284 34.04 1.83 36.84
CA VAL A 284 34.54 0.63 36.15
C VAL A 284 35.94 0.90 35.57
N GLU A 285 36.92 0.06 35.91
CA GLU A 285 38.29 0.24 35.42
C GLU A 285 38.44 -0.22 33.95
N ARG A 286 38.15 0.68 32.99
CA ARG A 286 38.47 0.51 31.56
C ARG A 286 39.99 0.37 31.35
N ASN A 287 40.54 -0.83 31.48
CA ASN A 287 41.94 -1.11 31.15
C ASN A 287 42.18 -2.43 30.40
N SER A 288 42.42 -2.28 29.09
CA SER A 288 43.01 -3.24 28.13
C SER A 288 42.16 -4.42 27.63
N MET A 289 42.25 -4.63 26.31
CA MET A 289 41.46 -5.55 25.48
C MET A 289 41.81 -7.06 25.64
N ASP A 290 42.66 -7.43 26.60
CA ASP A 290 43.42 -8.70 26.55
C ASP A 290 43.14 -9.72 27.68
N HIS A 291 42.25 -9.42 28.64
CA HIS A 291 41.95 -10.35 29.75
C HIS A 291 40.45 -10.58 30.01
N ILE A 292 39.84 -11.33 29.10
CA ILE A 292 38.63 -12.12 29.40
C ILE A 292 39.04 -13.30 30.29
N VAL A 293 38.47 -13.40 31.50
CA VAL A 293 37.96 -14.63 32.18
C VAL A 293 37.65 -14.35 33.66
N SER A 294 36.42 -14.67 34.05
CA SER A 294 35.90 -14.93 35.42
C SER A 294 35.73 -13.77 36.41
N TRP A 295 34.75 -14.00 37.31
CA TRP A 295 34.36 -13.26 38.51
C TRP A 295 33.73 -11.87 38.36
N LEU A 296 32.54 -11.84 38.93
CA LEU A 296 31.70 -10.72 39.28
C LEU A 296 30.83 -11.32 40.43
N PHE A 297 30.15 -10.55 41.30
CA PHE A 297 29.53 -11.02 42.57
C PHE A 297 30.44 -11.66 43.64
N ASP A 298 31.70 -12.08 43.41
CA ASP A 298 32.54 -12.45 44.56
C ASP A 298 32.75 -11.18 45.40
N TYR A 299 32.18 -11.19 46.61
CA TYR A 299 32.28 -10.12 47.59
C TYR A 299 33.68 -10.19 48.22
N GLY A 300 34.70 -9.92 47.41
CA GLY A 300 36.10 -10.19 47.73
C GLY A 300 37.11 -9.59 46.74
N GLU A 301 37.53 -8.36 47.01
CA GLU A 301 38.83 -7.77 46.59
C GLU A 301 39.47 -8.29 45.28
N THR A 302 38.97 -7.91 44.09
CA THR A 302 39.72 -7.16 43.02
C THR A 302 38.95 -7.13 41.69
N GLY A 303 38.66 -5.92 41.18
CA GLY A 303 37.82 -5.68 40.00
C GLY A 303 36.60 -4.85 40.37
N ILE A 304 36.81 -3.61 40.80
CA ILE A 304 35.86 -2.88 41.65
C ILE A 304 34.93 -1.99 40.80
N THR A 305 33.66 -2.40 40.67
CA THR A 305 32.57 -1.45 40.97
C THR A 305 32.30 -1.54 42.47
N THR A 306 32.18 -0.41 43.15
CA THR A 306 31.64 -0.38 44.52
C THR A 306 30.25 0.21 44.44
N SER A 307 29.25 -0.52 44.94
CA SER A 307 27.96 0.07 45.30
C SER A 307 28.23 1.21 46.28
N VAL A 308 27.84 2.44 45.91
CA VAL A 308 27.93 3.62 46.78
C VAL A 308 26.64 3.84 47.58
N GLY A 309 25.56 3.15 47.20
CA GLY A 309 24.29 3.11 47.92
C GLY A 309 23.09 2.93 46.98
N MET A 310 21.92 2.78 47.58
CA MET A 310 20.65 2.90 46.86
C MET A 310 20.36 4.37 46.57
N LEU A 311 19.77 4.63 45.41
CA LEU A 311 19.15 5.90 45.04
C LEU A 311 17.63 5.74 45.23
N ASP A 312 17.22 5.82 46.50
CA ASP A 312 15.85 5.55 46.97
C ASP A 312 15.03 6.82 47.26
N GLU A 313 15.67 7.95 47.57
CA GLU A 313 15.03 9.23 47.80
C GLU A 313 15.11 10.18 46.57
N PRO A 314 14.00 10.79 46.13
CA PRO A 314 14.03 11.81 45.07
C PRO A 314 14.76 13.10 45.50
N ILE A 315 15.16 13.91 44.52
CA ILE A 315 15.92 15.16 44.75
C ILE A 315 15.18 16.08 45.73
N ALA A 316 15.88 16.53 46.78
CA ALA A 316 15.35 17.46 47.77
C ALA A 316 15.95 18.87 47.62
N LEU A 317 15.08 19.89 47.54
CA LEU A 317 15.42 21.29 47.31
C LEU A 317 15.09 22.17 48.52
N SER A 318 15.94 23.17 48.77
CA SER A 318 15.63 24.23 49.75
C SER A 318 14.55 25.21 49.27
N ASP A 319 14.37 25.34 47.96
CA ASP A 319 13.38 26.19 47.29
C ASP A 319 13.15 25.63 45.87
N PRO A 320 11.92 25.61 45.30
CA PRO A 320 11.68 25.05 43.96
C PRO A 320 12.50 25.72 42.84
N SER A 321 12.93 26.97 43.03
CA SER A 321 13.80 27.67 42.06
C SER A 321 15.28 27.25 42.14
N SER A 322 15.68 26.51 43.18
CA SER A 322 17.06 26.02 43.35
C SER A 322 17.35 24.70 42.62
N ALA A 323 16.41 24.18 41.83
CA ALA A 323 16.63 23.04 40.95
C ALA A 323 17.72 23.35 39.89
N GLU A 324 18.60 22.40 39.61
CA GLU A 324 19.56 22.50 38.51
C GLU A 324 18.87 22.52 37.15
N GLU A 325 19.58 22.99 36.13
CA GLU A 325 19.04 23.17 34.78
C GLU A 325 18.62 21.84 34.16
N VAL A 326 19.49 20.83 34.23
CA VAL A 326 19.24 19.46 33.74
C VAL A 326 18.02 18.81 34.41
N TRP A 327 17.85 18.96 35.73
CA TRP A 327 16.67 18.38 36.42
C TRP A 327 15.37 19.05 36.00
N ARG A 328 15.37 20.38 35.80
CA ARG A 328 14.20 21.11 35.31
C ARG A 328 13.86 20.75 33.87
N GLN A 329 14.89 20.57 33.05
CA GLN A 329 14.79 20.16 31.65
C GLN A 329 14.22 18.75 31.53
N ALA A 330 14.86 17.74 32.11
CA ALA A 330 14.39 16.35 32.11
C ALA A 330 12.94 16.22 32.59
N TYR A 331 12.60 16.90 33.69
CA TYR A 331 11.22 16.96 34.18
C TYR A 331 10.26 17.61 33.19
N ALA A 332 10.60 18.76 32.60
CA ALA A 332 9.70 19.50 31.72
C ALA A 332 9.47 18.76 30.40
N SER A 333 10.51 18.10 29.88
CA SER A 333 10.47 17.20 28.73
C SER A 333 9.52 16.01 29.00
N MET A 334 9.66 15.33 30.14
CA MET A 334 8.73 14.26 30.55
C MET A 334 7.31 14.75 30.85
N ALA A 335 7.17 15.97 31.38
CA ALA A 335 5.87 16.58 31.64
C ALA A 335 5.11 16.91 30.36
N LEU A 336 5.81 17.29 29.28
CA LEU A 336 5.20 17.39 27.95
C LEU A 336 4.61 16.04 27.51
N ALA A 337 5.38 14.95 27.64
CA ALA A 337 4.93 13.63 27.23
C ALA A 337 3.65 13.20 27.98
N TYR A 338 3.65 13.28 29.31
CA TYR A 338 2.45 13.00 30.11
C TYR A 338 1.29 13.93 29.74
N ASP A 339 1.51 15.25 29.67
CA ASP A 339 0.43 16.21 29.42
C ASP A 339 -0.15 16.06 28.01
N TYR A 340 0.64 15.65 27.02
CA TYR A 340 0.18 15.32 25.67
C TYR A 340 -0.72 14.07 25.67
N PHE A 341 -0.22 12.93 26.15
CA PHE A 341 -1.01 11.68 26.21
C PHE A 341 -2.27 11.83 27.08
N TYR A 342 -2.19 12.56 28.19
CA TYR A 342 -3.33 12.77 29.08
C TYR A 342 -4.37 13.77 28.51
N HIS A 343 -3.96 14.94 27.99
CA HIS A 343 -4.92 15.94 27.52
C HIS A 343 -5.48 15.67 26.12
N VAL A 344 -4.69 15.05 25.23
CA VAL A 344 -5.13 14.75 23.85
C VAL A 344 -5.85 13.40 23.81
N LEU A 345 -5.27 12.36 24.42
CA LEU A 345 -5.75 10.99 24.28
C LEU A 345 -6.54 10.46 25.51
N GLY A 346 -6.53 11.20 26.62
CA GLY A 346 -7.16 10.77 27.87
C GLY A 346 -6.40 9.66 28.61
N TRP A 347 -5.13 9.41 28.23
CA TRP A 347 -4.32 8.31 28.73
C TRP A 347 -3.53 8.74 29.97
N ASP A 348 -3.84 8.12 31.12
CA ASP A 348 -3.33 8.55 32.43
C ASP A 348 -2.08 7.76 32.86
N GLY A 349 -0.90 8.38 32.77
CA GLY A 349 0.40 7.71 32.89
C GLY A 349 0.79 6.95 31.62
N PHE A 350 1.94 6.27 31.62
CA PHE A 350 2.38 5.52 30.43
C PHE A 350 1.48 4.29 30.16
N ASN A 351 0.92 3.69 31.21
CA ASN A 351 0.11 2.47 31.15
C ASN A 351 -1.42 2.70 31.19
N GLY A 352 -1.88 3.96 31.17
CA GLY A 352 -3.29 4.31 31.31
C GLY A 352 -3.88 4.05 32.71
N ALA A 353 -3.03 3.70 33.69
CA ALA A 353 -3.41 3.32 35.05
C ALA A 353 -2.58 4.04 36.14
N ARG A 354 -2.08 5.25 35.83
CA ARG A 354 -1.26 6.09 36.74
C ARG A 354 0.06 5.45 37.19
N GLY A 355 0.68 4.65 36.32
CA GLY A 355 1.96 4.00 36.60
C GLY A 355 3.04 4.99 37.04
N LYS A 356 3.79 4.62 38.09
CA LYS A 356 4.82 5.47 38.70
C LYS A 356 6.01 5.62 37.75
N ILE A 357 6.53 6.84 37.55
CA ILE A 357 7.68 7.08 36.66
C ILE A 357 8.84 7.68 37.46
N LYS A 358 9.99 7.00 37.44
CA LYS A 358 11.26 7.53 37.94
C LYS A 358 12.05 8.17 36.81
N ILE A 359 12.51 9.40 36.99
CA ILE A 359 13.32 10.13 36.02
C ILE A 359 14.73 10.24 36.57
N VAL A 360 15.69 9.53 35.99
CA VAL A 360 17.08 9.43 36.48
C VAL A 360 17.99 10.29 35.61
N CYS A 361 18.56 11.32 36.22
CA CYS A 361 19.47 12.27 35.59
C CYS A 361 20.93 12.04 36.04
N ASN A 362 21.88 12.59 35.28
CA ASN A 362 23.32 12.59 35.61
C ASN A 362 23.88 11.20 35.96
N THR A 363 23.57 10.17 35.17
CA THR A 363 24.29 8.89 35.26
C THR A 363 25.32 8.78 34.14
N ASP A 364 26.49 8.23 34.42
CA ASP A 364 27.51 7.92 33.42
C ASP A 364 27.17 6.67 32.57
N GLY A 365 26.05 5.99 32.88
CA GLY A 365 25.51 4.88 32.09
C GLY A 365 24.74 3.84 32.92
N VAL A 366 23.89 3.07 32.24
CA VAL A 366 23.20 1.91 32.84
C VAL A 366 24.04 0.65 32.64
N ILE A 367 24.23 -0.11 33.72
CA ILE A 367 24.84 -1.45 33.67
C ILE A 367 23.74 -2.45 33.29
N MET A 368 23.88 -3.08 32.11
CA MET A 368 22.95 -4.10 31.63
C MET A 368 23.70 -5.40 31.36
N GLY A 369 23.59 -6.32 32.32
CA GLY A 369 24.30 -7.58 32.32
C GLY A 369 25.82 -7.40 32.24
N ASN A 370 26.37 -7.61 31.04
CA ASN A 370 27.80 -7.59 30.76
C ASN A 370 28.27 -6.32 30.03
N ASP A 371 27.36 -5.41 29.67
CA ASP A 371 27.61 -4.18 28.91
C ASP A 371 27.24 -2.93 29.72
N ILE A 372 27.79 -1.77 29.32
CA ILE A 372 27.49 -0.46 29.90
C ILE A 372 26.93 0.42 28.79
N LYS A 373 25.64 0.71 28.86
CA LYS A 373 24.97 1.64 27.94
C LYS A 373 25.31 3.06 28.39
N GLY A 374 26.29 3.66 27.72
CA GLY A 374 26.95 4.90 28.13
C GLY A 374 26.25 6.18 27.68
N ASP A 375 26.03 6.35 26.38
CA ASP A 375 25.52 7.60 25.78
C ASP A 375 24.17 7.35 25.08
N ASN A 376 23.05 7.59 25.78
CA ASN A 376 21.70 7.27 25.30
C ASN A 376 20.60 7.95 26.17
N ALA A 377 19.34 7.93 25.72
CA ALA A 377 18.16 7.96 26.59
C ALA A 377 17.37 6.66 26.44
N ALA A 378 16.65 6.23 27.50
CA ALA A 378 15.78 5.06 27.42
C ALA A 378 14.63 5.15 28.44
N MET A 379 13.41 4.80 28.01
CA MET A 379 12.31 4.44 28.90
C MET A 379 12.23 2.92 29.08
N LEU A 380 12.31 2.48 30.33
CA LEU A 380 12.15 1.09 30.74
C LEU A 380 10.82 0.97 31.50
N SER A 381 9.91 0.14 31.02
CA SER A 381 8.55 0.04 31.58
C SER A 381 8.21 -1.39 32.00
N GLY A 382 7.58 -1.52 33.16
CA GLY A 382 6.87 -2.71 33.59
C GLY A 382 5.37 -2.42 33.69
N ALA A 383 4.59 -3.38 34.21
CA ALA A 383 3.13 -3.26 34.26
C ALA A 383 2.61 -2.05 35.09
N GLN A 384 3.29 -1.69 36.19
CA GLN A 384 2.83 -0.67 37.15
C GLN A 384 3.80 0.51 37.35
N ALA A 385 5.05 0.40 36.90
CA ALA A 385 6.05 1.45 37.06
C ALA A 385 7.03 1.46 35.88
N GLY A 386 7.67 2.60 35.65
CA GLY A 386 8.72 2.77 34.65
C GLY A 386 9.85 3.69 35.12
N ILE A 387 10.96 3.64 34.41
CA ILE A 387 12.17 4.43 34.64
C ILE A 387 12.58 5.07 33.32
N MET A 388 12.58 6.39 33.26
CA MET A 388 13.26 7.16 32.22
C MET A 388 14.69 7.43 32.68
N VAL A 389 15.69 7.06 31.88
CA VAL A 389 17.11 7.25 32.24
C VAL A 389 17.84 8.03 31.15
N TYR A 390 18.56 9.08 31.57
CA TYR A 390 19.42 9.90 30.73
C TYR A 390 20.89 9.56 30.98
N MET A 391 21.53 8.88 30.01
CA MET A 391 22.85 8.24 30.14
C MET A 391 23.97 9.04 29.45
N GLY A 392 25.05 9.32 30.17
CA GLY A 392 26.32 9.80 29.59
C GLY A 392 26.36 11.29 29.29
N GLU A 393 27.15 11.67 28.29
CA GLU A 393 27.22 13.05 27.79
C GLU A 393 25.99 13.34 26.92
N VAL A 394 25.62 12.40 26.04
CA VAL A 394 24.42 12.50 25.19
C VAL A 394 23.15 12.60 26.03
N GLY A 395 22.98 11.73 27.04
CA GLY A 395 21.83 11.76 27.95
C GLY A 395 21.58 13.12 28.59
N ARG A 396 22.67 13.81 28.98
CA ARG A 396 22.60 15.16 29.57
C ARG A 396 22.20 16.24 28.57
N ILE A 397 22.52 16.07 27.29
CA ILE A 397 22.08 16.95 26.21
C ILE A 397 20.60 16.68 25.92
N VAL A 398 20.20 15.43 25.69
CA VAL A 398 18.82 15.07 25.33
C VAL A 398 17.81 15.18 26.48
N ALA A 399 18.26 15.30 27.73
CA ALA A 399 17.42 15.73 28.84
C ALA A 399 16.78 17.11 28.60
N ALA A 400 17.47 17.99 27.87
CA ALA A 400 16.96 19.30 27.45
C ALA A 400 15.98 19.24 26.29
N GLU A 401 15.76 18.06 25.70
CA GLU A 401 15.07 17.88 24.43
C GLU A 401 13.73 17.13 24.60
N PRO A 402 12.59 17.85 24.59
CA PRO A 402 11.26 17.30 24.80
C PRO A 402 10.86 16.21 23.80
N ASN A 403 11.25 16.30 22.54
CA ASN A 403 10.91 15.27 21.55
C ASN A 403 11.53 13.90 21.97
N THR A 404 12.74 13.89 22.56
CA THR A 404 13.37 12.67 23.10
C THR A 404 12.58 12.09 24.26
N ALA A 405 12.16 12.92 25.20
CA ALA A 405 11.33 12.44 26.31
C ALA A 405 9.97 11.90 25.86
N VAL A 406 9.35 12.50 24.82
CA VAL A 406 8.08 12.01 24.27
C VAL A 406 8.26 10.69 23.53
N HIS A 407 9.30 10.54 22.71
CA HIS A 407 9.60 9.29 22.01
C HIS A 407 9.81 8.15 23.01
N GLU A 408 10.67 8.35 24.02
CA GLU A 408 10.92 7.34 25.05
C GLU A 408 9.65 7.02 25.84
N TYR A 409 8.87 8.03 26.24
CA TYR A 409 7.57 7.81 26.89
C TYR A 409 6.59 7.02 26.00
N ALA A 410 6.62 7.24 24.68
CA ALA A 410 5.78 6.52 23.72
C ALA A 410 6.13 5.03 23.63
N HIS A 411 7.39 4.62 23.84
CA HIS A 411 7.72 3.20 24.04
C HIS A 411 7.04 2.62 25.28
N GLY A 412 6.98 3.38 26.39
CA GLY A 412 6.23 2.97 27.57
C GLY A 412 4.73 2.77 27.28
N VAL A 413 4.15 3.66 26.48
CA VAL A 413 2.74 3.56 26.05
C VAL A 413 2.52 2.35 25.15
N GLU A 414 3.33 2.19 24.11
CA GLU A 414 3.34 1.05 23.17
C GLU A 414 3.46 -0.27 23.93
N TYR A 415 4.49 -0.42 24.77
CA TYR A 415 4.74 -1.62 25.57
C TYR A 415 3.52 -2.02 26.42
N SER A 416 2.83 -1.02 26.97
CA SER A 416 1.63 -1.23 27.80
C SER A 416 0.37 -1.60 27.02
N ILE A 417 0.36 -1.49 25.69
CA ILE A 417 -0.80 -1.73 24.82
C ILE A 417 -0.52 -2.90 23.87
N SER A 418 0.41 -2.76 22.93
CA SER A 418 0.74 -3.74 21.89
C SER A 418 1.88 -4.68 22.29
N SER A 419 2.86 -4.18 23.05
CA SER A 419 4.02 -4.95 23.52
C SER A 419 4.91 -5.51 22.39
N ILE A 420 5.10 -4.77 21.31
CA ILE A 420 5.77 -5.25 20.08
C ILE A 420 7.21 -5.74 20.36
N MET A 421 7.56 -6.94 19.89
CA MET A 421 8.92 -7.46 19.99
C MET A 421 9.91 -6.65 19.16
N ALA A 422 11.00 -6.20 19.79
CA ALA A 422 12.11 -5.52 19.11
C ALA A 422 13.21 -6.49 18.63
N ASP A 423 13.20 -7.75 19.10
CA ASP A 423 14.40 -8.58 19.21
C ASP A 423 14.61 -9.61 18.07
N SER A 424 13.65 -9.78 17.14
CA SER A 424 13.75 -10.84 16.09
C SER A 424 13.35 -10.46 14.66
N THR A 425 12.74 -9.31 14.41
CA THR A 425 12.47 -8.81 13.05
C THR A 425 12.89 -7.36 12.90
N ALA A 426 13.42 -6.98 11.72
CA ALA A 426 13.73 -5.59 11.41
C ALA A 426 12.46 -4.71 11.40
N GLU A 427 11.29 -5.31 11.16
CA GLU A 427 10.02 -4.62 11.02
C GLU A 427 9.38 -4.23 12.36
N GLY A 428 9.32 -5.12 13.35
CA GLY A 428 8.69 -4.79 14.64
C GLY A 428 9.41 -3.66 15.38
N ALA A 429 10.75 -3.70 15.36
CA ALA A 429 11.57 -2.58 15.81
C ALA A 429 11.30 -1.31 15.00
N GLY A 430 11.24 -1.39 13.67
CA GLY A 430 10.92 -0.26 12.79
C GLY A 430 9.55 0.37 13.04
N VAL A 431 8.51 -0.44 13.29
CA VAL A 431 7.15 0.01 13.64
C VAL A 431 7.15 0.76 14.98
N LYS A 432 7.79 0.18 16.01
CA LYS A 432 7.88 0.79 17.36
C LYS A 432 8.59 2.15 17.32
N GLU A 433 9.73 2.21 16.65
CA GLU A 433 10.52 3.44 16.44
C GLU A 433 9.72 4.49 15.66
N ALA A 434 9.02 4.09 14.59
CA ALA A 434 8.25 5.01 13.75
C ALA A 434 7.05 5.64 14.48
N LEU A 435 6.36 4.86 15.30
CA LEU A 435 5.24 5.38 16.10
C LEU A 435 5.73 6.36 17.16
N SER A 436 6.82 6.02 17.85
CA SER A 436 7.42 6.85 18.90
C SER A 436 7.96 8.17 18.32
N ASP A 437 8.58 8.11 17.14
CA ASP A 437 8.98 9.28 16.34
C ASP A 437 7.81 10.22 16.05
N VAL A 438 6.68 9.69 15.55
CA VAL A 438 5.56 10.56 15.15
C VAL A 438 4.79 11.07 16.37
N PHE A 439 4.71 10.32 17.47
CA PHE A 439 4.16 10.86 18.72
C PHE A 439 4.97 12.05 19.26
N ALA A 440 6.30 12.06 19.10
CA ALA A 440 7.14 13.21 19.45
C ALA A 440 6.78 14.46 18.63
N GLU A 441 6.69 14.33 17.30
CA GLU A 441 6.29 15.42 16.39
C GLU A 441 4.88 15.95 16.70
N LEU A 442 3.94 15.07 17.06
CA LEU A 442 2.58 15.47 17.44
C LEU A 442 2.55 16.19 18.80
N ALA A 443 3.41 15.80 19.75
CA ALA A 443 3.57 16.50 21.02
C ALA A 443 4.23 17.88 20.85
N GLU A 444 5.17 18.05 19.91
CA GLU A 444 5.66 19.36 19.49
C GLU A 444 4.52 20.24 18.94
N ALA A 445 3.68 19.70 18.06
CA ALA A 445 2.56 20.43 17.49
C ALA A 445 1.56 20.87 18.58
N TYR A 446 1.33 20.02 19.57
CA TYR A 446 0.55 20.33 20.78
C TYR A 446 1.22 21.44 21.62
N ALA A 447 2.51 21.30 21.95
CA ALA A 447 3.26 22.24 22.80
C ALA A 447 3.36 23.64 22.18
N THR A 448 3.61 23.71 20.86
CA THR A 448 3.93 24.95 20.17
C THR A 448 2.75 25.58 19.44
N SER A 449 1.68 24.81 19.17
CA SER A 449 0.58 25.19 18.28
C SER A 449 1.04 25.58 16.86
N ARG A 450 2.18 25.06 16.40
CA ARG A 450 2.74 25.23 15.05
C ARG A 450 2.81 23.88 14.34
N ASP A 451 3.02 23.90 13.03
CA ASP A 451 3.49 22.71 12.34
C ASP A 451 4.82 22.25 12.96
N PRO A 452 4.96 20.97 13.32
CA PRO A 452 6.23 20.41 13.77
C PRO A 452 7.18 20.36 12.58
N ASP A 453 8.49 20.32 12.84
CA ASP A 453 9.48 20.41 11.77
C ASP A 453 9.79 19.06 11.11
N TRP A 454 9.33 17.94 11.68
CA TRP A 454 9.58 16.58 11.22
C TRP A 454 11.06 16.16 11.33
N ILE A 455 11.79 16.81 12.25
CA ILE A 455 13.20 16.60 12.56
C ILE A 455 13.35 16.05 13.99
N ASN A 456 13.12 14.74 14.06
CA ASN A 456 13.67 13.91 15.11
C ASN A 456 15.22 13.87 15.05
N ALA A 457 15.82 13.30 16.09
CA ALA A 457 17.24 13.44 16.44
C ALA A 457 18.27 13.07 15.37
N VAL A 458 18.25 11.76 15.14
CA VAL A 458 19.24 10.98 14.42
C VAL A 458 18.77 10.76 12.99
N ARG A 459 17.50 11.08 12.74
CA ARG A 459 16.75 10.85 11.51
C ARG A 459 15.63 11.86 11.44
N GLN A 460 15.44 12.45 10.27
CA GLN A 460 14.28 13.26 9.92
C GLN A 460 13.23 12.34 9.28
N CYS A 461 11.95 12.58 9.54
CA CYS A 461 10.83 11.76 9.04
C CYS A 461 10.55 11.98 7.54
N TYR A 462 11.50 12.53 6.77
CA TYR A 462 11.38 12.83 5.35
C TYR A 462 12.74 12.66 4.63
N PRO A 463 12.77 12.45 3.30
CA PRO A 463 13.99 12.21 2.53
C PRO A 463 15.08 13.28 2.70
N GLY A 464 16.29 12.85 3.07
CA GLY A 464 17.48 13.71 3.16
C GLY A 464 18.53 13.31 4.20
N GLY A 465 18.21 12.41 5.13
CA GLY A 465 19.18 11.74 6.00
C GLY A 465 20.02 10.70 5.28
N ALA A 466 21.12 10.26 5.88
CA ALA A 466 21.95 9.14 5.37
C ALA A 466 21.70 7.88 6.21
N GLY A 467 21.34 6.76 5.57
CA GLY A 467 21.07 5.46 6.23
C GLY A 467 19.59 5.03 6.15
N ALA A 468 18.69 5.99 6.31
CA ALA A 468 17.23 5.81 6.32
C ALA A 468 16.63 5.21 5.04
N LEU A 469 15.63 4.34 5.21
CA LEU A 469 14.76 3.77 4.16
C LEU A 469 13.44 4.55 4.04
N TYR A 470 12.91 4.74 2.83
CA TYR A 470 11.67 5.51 2.62
C TYR A 470 10.58 4.75 1.86
N HIS A 471 10.88 3.55 1.38
CA HIS A 471 9.92 2.66 0.73
C HIS A 471 10.15 1.20 1.15
N TYR A 472 9.08 0.46 1.43
CA TYR A 472 9.14 -0.92 1.95
C TYR A 472 9.94 -1.88 1.07
N GLY A 473 9.85 -1.73 -0.26
CA GLY A 473 10.68 -2.47 -1.23
C GLY A 473 12.19 -2.25 -1.14
N GLU A 474 12.67 -1.32 -0.30
CA GLU A 474 14.10 -1.11 0.00
C GLU A 474 14.57 -1.96 1.21
N LEU A 475 13.65 -2.49 2.01
CA LEU A 475 13.94 -3.24 3.23
C LEU A 475 14.67 -4.56 2.95
N GLN A 476 15.69 -4.85 3.75
CA GLN A 476 16.51 -6.05 3.65
C GLN A 476 16.71 -6.69 5.02
N SER A 477 16.95 -8.01 5.04
CA SER A 477 17.25 -8.76 6.26
C SER A 477 18.46 -8.17 6.99
N GLY A 478 18.30 -7.83 8.27
CA GLY A 478 19.36 -7.28 9.12
C GLY A 478 19.58 -5.76 8.99
N VAL A 479 18.65 -5.04 8.35
CA VAL A 479 18.51 -3.59 8.55
C VAL A 479 18.07 -3.32 9.99
N ASP A 480 18.59 -2.24 10.56
CA ASP A 480 18.29 -1.83 11.93
C ASP A 480 16.90 -1.18 12.05
N GLY A 481 16.24 -1.31 13.21
CA GLY A 481 14.91 -0.72 13.45
C GLY A 481 14.89 0.80 13.28
N HIS A 482 15.95 1.49 13.70
CA HIS A 482 16.09 2.94 13.62
C HIS A 482 16.25 3.44 12.16
N ASP A 483 16.75 2.60 11.24
CA ASP A 483 16.92 2.89 9.80
C ASP A 483 15.66 2.54 8.97
N SER A 484 14.90 1.54 9.39
CA SER A 484 13.68 1.09 8.72
C SER A 484 12.42 1.85 9.14
N SER A 485 12.41 2.42 10.35
CA SER A 485 11.28 3.21 10.89
C SER A 485 10.85 4.37 9.99
N THR A 486 11.79 4.95 9.24
CA THR A 486 11.52 6.05 8.31
C THR A 486 10.60 5.69 7.16
N ILE A 487 10.36 4.40 6.87
CA ILE A 487 9.33 3.97 5.90
C ILE A 487 7.94 4.41 6.40
N ALA A 488 7.63 4.11 7.67
CA ALA A 488 6.33 4.42 8.26
C ALA A 488 6.23 5.88 8.73
N SER A 489 7.28 6.46 9.33
CA SER A 489 7.23 7.86 9.73
C SER A 489 7.19 8.81 8.53
N TYR A 490 7.72 8.42 7.36
CA TYR A 490 7.56 9.18 6.11
C TYR A 490 6.17 9.06 5.48
N ALA A 491 5.48 7.93 5.61
CA ALA A 491 4.06 7.85 5.26
C ALA A 491 3.22 8.81 6.11
N LEU A 492 3.49 8.83 7.42
CA LEU A 492 2.81 9.70 8.36
C LEU A 492 3.15 11.19 8.14
N TYR A 493 4.41 11.52 7.80
CA TYR A 493 4.78 12.87 7.32
C TYR A 493 3.97 13.30 6.10
N GLN A 494 3.89 12.46 5.07
CA GLN A 494 3.11 12.76 3.85
C GLN A 494 1.63 12.98 4.18
N LEU A 495 1.07 12.18 5.09
CA LEU A 495 -0.29 12.33 5.57
C LEU A 495 -0.52 13.67 6.28
N TRP A 496 0.39 14.09 7.16
CA TRP A 496 0.33 15.40 7.81
C TRP A 496 0.31 16.53 6.78
N GLN A 497 1.23 16.53 5.81
CA GLN A 497 1.27 17.55 4.75
C GLN A 497 -0.06 17.60 3.97
N ALA A 498 -0.61 16.43 3.63
CA ALA A 498 -1.86 16.29 2.90
C ALA A 498 -3.10 16.77 3.70
N TRP A 499 -3.16 16.47 5.00
CA TRP A 499 -4.24 16.94 5.89
C TRP A 499 -4.11 18.44 6.21
N ARG A 500 -2.89 18.98 6.31
CA ARG A 500 -2.64 20.40 6.60
C ARG A 500 -3.00 21.37 5.48
N GLU A 501 -3.34 20.89 4.29
CA GLU A 501 -4.02 21.69 3.27
C GLU A 501 -5.36 22.25 3.79
N ASP A 502 -6.13 21.43 4.52
CA ASP A 502 -7.51 21.70 4.91
C ASP A 502 -7.73 21.77 6.44
N MET A 503 -6.90 21.12 7.25
CA MET A 503 -6.98 21.10 8.72
C MET A 503 -6.07 22.15 9.37
N GLN A 504 -6.52 22.82 10.43
CA GLN A 504 -5.63 23.60 11.31
C GLN A 504 -4.70 22.67 12.11
N VAL A 505 -3.49 23.13 12.44
CA VAL A 505 -2.47 22.39 13.22
C VAL A 505 -3.07 21.60 14.39
N ALA A 506 -3.80 22.26 15.29
CA ALA A 506 -4.36 21.60 16.47
C ALA A 506 -5.38 20.50 16.15
N VAL A 507 -6.12 20.64 15.03
CA VAL A 507 -7.07 19.61 14.56
C VAL A 507 -6.33 18.47 13.87
N CYS A 508 -5.29 18.77 13.09
CA CYS A 508 -4.45 17.77 12.45
C CYS A 508 -3.72 16.92 13.50
N MET A 509 -3.15 17.56 14.52
CA MET A 509 -2.52 16.93 15.68
C MET A 509 -3.50 16.03 16.43
N ASP A 510 -4.67 16.55 16.81
CA ASP A 510 -5.73 15.78 17.49
C ASP A 510 -6.12 14.52 16.69
N ARG A 511 -6.46 14.69 15.40
CA ARG A 511 -6.89 13.57 14.53
C ARG A 511 -5.79 12.55 14.32
N MET A 512 -4.56 12.99 14.09
CA MET A 512 -3.45 12.07 13.85
C MET A 512 -3.06 11.34 15.14
N SER A 513 -3.10 12.01 16.30
CA SER A 513 -2.90 11.37 17.61
C SER A 513 -3.94 10.27 17.84
N HIS A 514 -5.23 10.56 17.61
CA HIS A 514 -6.31 9.57 17.73
C HIS A 514 -6.23 8.43 16.72
N LEU A 515 -5.68 8.68 15.52
CA LEU A 515 -5.41 7.65 14.51
C LEU A 515 -4.34 6.66 15.00
N LEU A 516 -3.17 7.17 15.42
CA LEU A 516 -2.06 6.35 15.91
C LEU A 516 -2.42 5.61 17.19
N PHE A 517 -3.04 6.30 18.14
CA PHE A 517 -3.39 5.71 19.43
C PHE A 517 -4.44 4.59 19.30
N ARG A 518 -5.41 4.72 18.37
CA ARG A 518 -6.36 3.64 18.06
C ARG A 518 -5.67 2.48 17.35
N ALA A 519 -4.70 2.76 16.48
CA ALA A 519 -3.94 1.72 15.79
C ALA A 519 -3.13 0.84 16.76
N LEU A 520 -2.53 1.40 17.82
CA LEU A 520 -1.81 0.62 18.85
C LEU A 520 -2.63 -0.56 19.41
N PHE A 521 -3.94 -0.39 19.64
CA PHE A 521 -4.79 -1.46 20.17
C PHE A 521 -5.10 -2.57 19.15
N LEU A 522 -4.83 -2.35 17.87
CA LEU A 522 -5.04 -3.32 16.79
C LEU A 522 -3.75 -4.04 16.36
N LEU A 523 -2.58 -3.61 16.87
CA LEU A 523 -1.29 -4.21 16.55
C LEU A 523 -1.04 -5.48 17.39
N PRO A 524 -0.58 -6.58 16.79
CA PRO A 524 -0.16 -7.78 17.53
C PRO A 524 1.23 -7.59 18.16
N HIS A 525 1.62 -8.50 19.04
CA HIS A 525 2.93 -8.50 19.72
C HIS A 525 4.11 -8.75 18.76
N ASP A 526 3.87 -9.33 17.58
CA ASP A 526 4.87 -9.60 16.53
C ASP A 526 4.70 -8.70 15.29
N ALA A 527 4.16 -7.48 15.48
CA ALA A 527 3.74 -6.57 14.41
C ALA A 527 4.75 -6.33 13.26
N SER A 528 4.27 -6.49 12.02
CA SER A 528 4.96 -6.06 10.79
C SER A 528 4.56 -4.65 10.34
N PHE A 529 5.24 -4.10 9.31
CA PHE A 529 4.80 -2.84 8.72
C PHE A 529 3.43 -2.93 8.01
N PHE A 530 3.01 -4.10 7.54
CA PHE A 530 1.67 -4.29 6.96
C PHE A 530 0.58 -4.32 8.04
N ASP A 531 0.89 -4.80 9.24
CA ASP A 531 -0.02 -4.78 10.40
C ASP A 531 -0.29 -3.33 10.81
N LEU A 532 0.76 -2.49 10.80
CA LEU A 532 0.65 -1.05 10.98
C LEU A 532 -0.24 -0.41 9.90
N ALA A 533 -0.05 -0.75 8.63
CA ALA A 533 -0.88 -0.23 7.55
C ALA A 533 -2.36 -0.64 7.71
N TYR A 534 -2.63 -1.89 8.10
CA TYR A 534 -3.97 -2.37 8.43
C TYR A 534 -4.58 -1.59 9.61
N ALA A 535 -3.83 -1.45 10.72
CA ALA A 535 -4.30 -0.82 11.96
C ALA A 535 -4.60 0.67 11.75
N LEU A 536 -3.74 1.37 11.01
CA LEU A 536 -3.94 2.76 10.59
C LEU A 536 -5.17 2.91 9.69
N ARG A 537 -5.28 2.11 8.62
CA ARG A 537 -6.42 2.17 7.69
C ARG A 537 -7.74 1.90 8.41
N THR A 538 -7.80 0.85 9.23
CA THR A 538 -9.00 0.48 9.99
C THR A 538 -9.40 1.61 10.96
N SER A 539 -8.43 2.19 11.67
CA SER A 539 -8.66 3.36 12.52
C SER A 539 -9.16 4.57 11.74
N GLY A 540 -8.58 4.85 10.57
CA GLY A 540 -8.98 5.94 9.69
C GLY A 540 -10.40 5.78 9.14
N LEU A 541 -10.82 4.57 8.80
CA LEU A 541 -12.19 4.30 8.34
C LEU A 541 -13.20 4.50 9.48
N ILE A 542 -12.91 4.03 10.69
CA ILE A 542 -13.75 4.27 11.87
C ILE A 542 -13.91 5.78 12.10
N MET A 543 -12.81 6.53 12.06
CA MET A 543 -12.84 7.99 12.19
C MET A 543 -13.63 8.67 11.05
N GLN A 544 -13.55 8.15 9.82
CA GLN A 544 -14.36 8.63 8.69
C GLN A 544 -15.86 8.40 8.94
N GLN A 545 -16.24 7.19 9.37
CA GLN A 545 -17.63 6.82 9.69
C GLN A 545 -18.20 7.62 10.87
N ASN A 546 -17.38 7.93 11.88
CA ASN A 546 -17.72 8.82 12.99
C ASN A 546 -17.88 10.30 12.56
N GLY A 547 -17.44 10.67 11.35
CA GLY A 547 -17.38 12.06 10.90
C GLY A 547 -16.23 12.86 11.52
N GLU A 548 -15.23 12.19 12.10
CA GLU A 548 -13.98 12.80 12.57
C GLU A 548 -13.06 13.14 11.40
N LEU A 549 -13.08 12.31 10.35
CA LEU A 549 -12.43 12.53 9.05
C LEU A 549 -13.46 12.61 7.92
N SER A 550 -13.09 13.29 6.83
CA SER A 550 -13.80 13.22 5.55
C SER A 550 -13.25 12.09 4.68
N LEU A 551 -14.00 11.68 3.64
CA LEU A 551 -13.54 10.68 2.67
C LEU A 551 -12.18 11.07 2.05
N LYS A 552 -12.01 12.33 1.60
CA LYS A 552 -10.72 12.87 1.10
C LYS A 552 -9.57 12.57 2.07
N GLN A 553 -9.79 12.75 3.38
CA GLN A 553 -8.75 12.59 4.40
C GLN A 553 -8.43 11.11 4.66
N TYR A 554 -9.41 10.21 4.51
CA TYR A 554 -9.19 8.76 4.51
C TYR A 554 -8.45 8.29 3.24
N ASP A 555 -8.82 8.82 2.08
CA ASP A 555 -8.14 8.53 0.81
C ASP A 555 -6.67 9.01 0.85
N GLN A 556 -6.40 10.17 1.47
CA GLN A 556 -5.06 10.69 1.72
C GLN A 556 -4.22 9.78 2.64
N LEU A 557 -4.83 9.16 3.67
CA LEU A 557 -4.18 8.14 4.50
C LEU A 557 -3.81 6.91 3.66
N CYS A 558 -4.74 6.39 2.86
CA CYS A 558 -4.49 5.24 2.00
C CYS A 558 -3.39 5.53 0.97
N THR A 559 -3.42 6.72 0.34
CA THR A 559 -2.40 7.19 -0.60
C THR A 559 -1.02 7.29 0.06
N ALA A 560 -0.94 7.81 1.29
CA ALA A 560 0.33 7.95 2.00
C ALA A 560 0.98 6.59 2.34
N LEU A 561 0.18 5.59 2.71
CA LEU A 561 0.63 4.21 2.92
C LEU A 561 1.04 3.54 1.59
N GLN A 562 0.29 3.78 0.51
CA GLN A 562 0.60 3.27 -0.83
C GLN A 562 1.92 3.84 -1.37
N ASN A 563 2.19 5.14 -1.17
CA ASN A 563 3.40 5.82 -1.64
C ASN A 563 4.70 5.23 -1.07
N VAL A 564 4.64 4.57 0.08
CA VAL A 564 5.79 3.90 0.73
C VAL A 564 5.76 2.37 0.55
N GLY A 565 4.84 1.83 -0.25
CA GLY A 565 4.74 0.39 -0.52
C GLY A 565 4.08 -0.43 0.60
N LEU A 566 3.41 0.20 1.57
CA LEU A 566 2.74 -0.47 2.70
C LEU A 566 1.25 -0.76 2.45
N LEU A 567 0.71 -0.36 1.29
CA LEU A 567 -0.66 -0.67 0.89
C LEU A 567 -0.69 -1.06 -0.60
N LYS A 568 -1.16 -2.27 -0.89
CA LYS A 568 -1.52 -2.71 -2.25
C LYS A 568 -2.86 -2.09 -2.69
N GLN A 569 -3.23 -2.21 -3.97
CA GLN A 569 -4.52 -1.71 -4.43
C GLN A 569 -5.71 -2.37 -3.69
N GLU A 570 -6.80 -1.62 -3.50
CA GLU A 570 -8.03 -2.16 -2.90
C GLU A 570 -8.84 -2.89 -3.96
N SER A 571 -9.12 -4.16 -3.70
CA SER A 571 -9.91 -5.04 -4.56
C SER A 571 -11.20 -5.48 -3.85
N THR A 572 -12.18 -5.95 -4.61
CA THR A 572 -13.48 -6.39 -4.08
C THR A 572 -13.91 -7.72 -4.70
N CYS A 573 -14.25 -8.69 -3.84
CA CYS A 573 -14.89 -9.96 -4.21
C CYS A 573 -16.35 -9.96 -3.70
N LEU A 574 -17.31 -9.82 -4.61
CA LEU A 574 -18.73 -10.03 -4.29
C LEU A 574 -19.12 -11.47 -4.65
N VAL A 575 -19.66 -12.23 -3.70
CA VAL A 575 -20.16 -13.60 -3.91
C VAL A 575 -21.69 -13.63 -3.80
N ALA A 576 -22.36 -14.23 -4.78
CA ALA A 576 -23.81 -14.35 -4.86
C ALA A 576 -24.23 -15.83 -4.88
N VAL A 577 -24.87 -16.30 -3.80
CA VAL A 577 -25.26 -17.71 -3.60
C VAL A 577 -26.75 -17.91 -3.84
N THR A 578 -27.09 -18.84 -4.74
CA THR A 578 -28.47 -19.13 -5.15
C THR A 578 -28.76 -20.64 -5.27
N ASP A 579 -30.04 -21.00 -5.27
CA ASP A 579 -30.52 -22.35 -5.58
C ASP A 579 -30.62 -22.58 -7.12
N PRO A 580 -30.96 -23.81 -7.59
CA PRO A 580 -31.11 -24.11 -9.02
C PRO A 580 -32.24 -23.34 -9.73
N ASN A 581 -33.13 -22.68 -8.97
CA ASN A 581 -34.22 -21.86 -9.48
C ASN A 581 -33.86 -20.36 -9.51
N GLY A 582 -32.67 -19.97 -9.03
CA GLY A 582 -32.22 -18.59 -8.90
C GLY A 582 -32.75 -17.87 -7.66
N ALA A 583 -33.31 -18.59 -6.68
CA ALA A 583 -33.67 -18.02 -5.38
C ALA A 583 -32.40 -17.80 -4.54
N PRO A 584 -32.25 -16.66 -3.85
CA PRO A 584 -31.11 -16.40 -2.97
C PRO A 584 -31.11 -17.35 -1.77
N ILE A 585 -29.92 -17.77 -1.34
CA ILE A 585 -29.73 -18.56 -0.13
C ILE A 585 -29.16 -17.65 0.96
N GLU A 586 -29.97 -17.29 1.95
CA GLU A 586 -29.58 -16.53 3.14
C GLU A 586 -28.78 -17.42 4.11
N GLY A 587 -27.74 -16.88 4.74
CA GLY A 587 -26.95 -17.56 5.77
C GLY A 587 -25.98 -18.62 5.24
N ALA A 588 -25.82 -18.78 3.92
CA ALA A 588 -24.82 -19.66 3.34
C ALA A 588 -23.41 -19.21 3.75
N ARG A 589 -22.61 -20.15 4.27
CA ARG A 589 -21.24 -19.92 4.70
C ARG A 589 -20.35 -19.87 3.46
N VAL A 590 -19.63 -18.77 3.27
CA VAL A 590 -18.61 -18.57 2.23
C VAL A 590 -17.25 -18.52 2.92
N ALA A 591 -16.38 -19.48 2.62
CA ALA A 591 -15.00 -19.52 3.07
C ALA A 591 -14.07 -19.20 1.89
N LEU A 592 -13.27 -18.15 1.98
CA LEU A 592 -12.33 -17.71 0.94
C LEU A 592 -10.90 -17.91 1.45
N PHE A 593 -10.06 -18.58 0.68
CA PHE A 593 -8.74 -19.08 1.09
C PHE A 593 -7.64 -18.23 0.47
N THR A 594 -6.74 -17.70 1.31
CA THR A 594 -5.70 -16.76 0.90
C THR A 594 -4.31 -17.32 1.24
N GLY A 595 -3.48 -17.50 0.21
CA GLY A 595 -2.14 -18.05 0.30
C GLY A 595 -1.56 -18.33 -1.09
N ASP A 596 -0.22 -18.33 -1.22
CA ASP A 596 0.44 -18.44 -2.53
C ASP A 596 0.05 -19.71 -3.31
N ASP A 597 -0.17 -19.54 -4.62
CA ASP A 597 -0.79 -20.47 -5.60
C ASP A 597 -0.08 -21.83 -5.85
N GLY A 598 0.81 -22.27 -4.96
CA GLY A 598 1.57 -23.50 -5.12
C GLY A 598 0.89 -24.78 -4.63
N SER A 599 -0.03 -24.72 -3.66
CA SER A 599 -0.35 -25.92 -2.86
C SER A 599 -1.72 -26.04 -2.17
N ALA A 600 -2.73 -25.23 -2.52
CA ALA A 600 -4.08 -25.35 -1.96
C ALA A 600 -4.66 -26.78 -2.18
N PRO A 601 -4.86 -27.60 -1.14
CA PRO A 601 -5.11 -29.03 -1.31
C PRO A 601 -6.48 -29.35 -1.90
N VAL A 602 -6.55 -30.40 -2.72
CA VAL A 602 -7.82 -31.08 -3.00
C VAL A 602 -8.33 -31.66 -1.68
N LEU A 603 -9.65 -31.70 -1.47
CA LEU A 603 -10.30 -32.18 -0.26
C LEU A 603 -9.85 -33.62 0.12
N GLU A 604 -8.86 -33.72 1.01
CA GLU A 604 -8.54 -34.89 1.84
C GLU A 604 -8.44 -34.43 3.30
N GLU A 605 -8.72 -35.33 4.26
CA GLU A 605 -9.41 -35.03 5.53
C GLU A 605 -8.62 -34.27 6.63
N ASP A 606 -7.40 -33.78 6.38
CA ASP A 606 -6.49 -33.25 7.43
C ASP A 606 -6.25 -31.72 7.35
N TYR A 607 -6.97 -30.96 8.19
CA TYR A 607 -6.81 -29.51 8.41
C TYR A 607 -5.56 -29.18 9.28
N GLN A 608 -4.35 -29.47 8.80
CA GLN A 608 -3.10 -29.05 9.48
C GLN A 608 -2.00 -28.67 8.48
N ASN A 609 -1.91 -27.39 8.13
CA ASN A 609 -0.68 -26.73 7.65
C ASN A 609 -0.83 -25.20 7.80
N GLY A 610 0.15 -24.54 8.43
CA GLY A 610 0.16 -23.09 8.58
C GLY A 610 0.50 -22.37 7.28
N GLY A 611 -0.03 -21.14 7.12
CA GLY A 611 0.25 -20.26 5.97
C GLY A 611 -0.90 -20.08 4.96
N MET A 612 -2.08 -20.65 5.20
CA MET A 612 -3.31 -20.27 4.50
C MET A 612 -4.29 -19.65 5.48
N SER A 613 -4.69 -18.41 5.25
CA SER A 613 -5.75 -17.77 6.01
C SER A 613 -7.11 -18.03 5.34
N VAL A 614 -8.19 -18.04 6.14
CA VAL A 614 -9.54 -18.41 5.68
C VAL A 614 -10.56 -17.38 6.15
N VAL A 615 -10.96 -16.51 5.22
CA VAL A 615 -12.04 -15.55 5.43
C VAL A 615 -13.38 -16.28 5.44
N MET A 616 -14.05 -16.35 6.58
CA MET A 616 -15.40 -16.94 6.67
C MET A 616 -16.48 -15.87 6.85
N LEU A 617 -17.47 -15.89 5.96
CA LEU A 617 -18.58 -14.94 5.94
C LEU A 617 -19.91 -15.66 5.67
N HIS A 618 -21.02 -14.97 5.91
CA HIS A 618 -22.37 -15.47 5.62
C HIS A 618 -23.11 -14.55 4.65
N THR A 619 -23.86 -15.13 3.73
CA THR A 619 -24.73 -14.37 2.83
C THR A 619 -25.90 -13.72 3.56
N ASN A 620 -26.28 -12.53 3.12
CA ASN A 620 -27.47 -11.81 3.59
C ASN A 620 -28.78 -12.36 3.00
N GLU A 621 -29.91 -11.75 3.34
CA GLU A 621 -31.26 -12.09 2.81
C GLU A 621 -31.38 -12.11 1.27
N ASN A 622 -30.47 -11.43 0.56
CA ASN A 622 -30.39 -11.40 -0.90
C ASN A 622 -29.38 -12.43 -1.47
N GLY A 623 -28.85 -13.32 -0.63
CA GLY A 623 -27.85 -14.32 -1.03
C GLY A 623 -26.47 -13.72 -1.31
N LEU A 624 -26.20 -12.49 -0.88
CA LEU A 624 -24.96 -11.76 -1.19
C LEU A 624 -24.00 -11.72 0.00
N CYS A 625 -22.73 -11.91 -0.27
CA CYS A 625 -21.59 -11.75 0.62
C CYS A 625 -20.56 -10.84 -0.07
N ASN A 626 -19.96 -9.87 0.62
CA ASN A 626 -18.96 -8.97 0.05
C ASN A 626 -17.67 -8.99 0.87
N VAL A 627 -16.53 -9.12 0.19
CA VAL A 627 -15.18 -9.07 0.76
C VAL A 627 -14.43 -7.92 0.09
N ARG A 628 -13.88 -6.99 0.88
CA ARG A 628 -12.87 -6.05 0.40
C ARG A 628 -11.51 -6.62 0.74
N LEU A 629 -10.67 -6.77 -0.28
CA LEU A 629 -9.36 -7.41 -0.25
C LEU A 629 -8.31 -6.37 -0.71
N PHE A 630 -7.02 -6.64 -0.52
CA PHE A 630 -5.95 -5.68 -0.82
C PHE A 630 -4.83 -6.38 -1.59
N ASP A 631 -5.09 -6.52 -2.88
CA ASP A 631 -4.32 -7.24 -3.87
C ASP A 631 -4.40 -6.49 -5.21
N ASP A 632 -3.50 -6.82 -6.13
CA ASP A 632 -3.42 -6.16 -7.44
C ASP A 632 -4.38 -6.80 -8.47
N GLY A 633 -5.50 -7.41 -8.02
CA GLY A 633 -6.49 -8.10 -8.84
C GLY A 633 -6.31 -9.62 -8.88
N ALA A 634 -6.39 -10.31 -7.74
CA ALA A 634 -6.16 -11.75 -7.61
C ALA A 634 -7.46 -12.62 -7.64
N ASP A 635 -7.30 -13.86 -8.09
CA ASP A 635 -8.32 -14.92 -7.92
C ASP A 635 -8.10 -15.66 -6.60
N TYR A 636 -9.17 -15.91 -5.86
CA TYR A 636 -9.14 -16.64 -4.60
C TYR A 636 -9.98 -17.90 -4.65
N ARG A 637 -9.49 -18.99 -4.04
CA ARG A 637 -10.29 -20.20 -3.90
C ARG A 637 -11.40 -19.96 -2.88
N ILE A 638 -12.62 -20.41 -3.19
CA ILE A 638 -13.77 -20.37 -2.29
C ILE A 638 -14.36 -21.76 -2.04
N VAL A 639 -14.96 -21.92 -0.86
CA VAL A 639 -15.87 -23.01 -0.49
C VAL A 639 -17.18 -22.37 -0.03
N VAL A 640 -18.33 -22.91 -0.46
CA VAL A 640 -19.65 -22.40 -0.08
C VAL A 640 -20.55 -23.52 0.38
N GLU A 641 -21.17 -23.35 1.55
CA GLU A 641 -21.97 -24.37 2.23
C GLU A 641 -23.30 -23.77 2.73
N ALA A 642 -24.39 -24.54 2.65
CA ALA A 642 -25.69 -24.17 3.21
C ALA A 642 -26.46 -25.43 3.67
N GLU A 643 -27.25 -25.32 4.74
CA GLU A 643 -28.01 -26.46 5.28
C GLU A 643 -28.97 -27.03 4.24
N GLY A 644 -28.84 -28.34 3.94
CA GLY A 644 -29.66 -29.04 2.95
C GLY A 644 -29.18 -28.92 1.50
N TYR A 645 -27.99 -28.37 1.26
CA TYR A 645 -27.36 -28.29 -0.05
C TYR A 645 -25.96 -28.93 -0.06
N GLU A 646 -25.57 -29.50 -1.20
CA GLU A 646 -24.21 -29.98 -1.45
C GLU A 646 -23.22 -28.79 -1.44
N ALA A 647 -22.07 -28.97 -0.81
CA ALA A 647 -21.02 -27.96 -0.73
C ALA A 647 -20.38 -27.68 -2.10
N TYR A 648 -20.12 -26.42 -2.39
CA TYR A 648 -19.39 -25.97 -3.57
C TYR A 648 -17.92 -25.67 -3.22
N SER A 649 -17.00 -25.95 -4.14
CA SER A 649 -15.65 -25.36 -4.12
C SER A 649 -15.27 -24.93 -5.54
N GLY A 650 -14.64 -23.75 -5.65
CA GLY A 650 -14.21 -23.17 -6.93
C GLY A 650 -13.34 -21.94 -6.69
N TRP A 651 -13.25 -21.06 -7.68
CA TRP A 651 -12.50 -19.80 -7.59
C TRP A 651 -13.46 -18.61 -7.67
N ALA A 652 -13.02 -17.47 -7.15
CA ALA A 652 -13.72 -16.19 -7.15
C ALA A 652 -12.71 -15.06 -7.36
N GLY A 653 -12.92 -14.26 -8.40
CA GLY A 653 -12.04 -13.13 -8.72
C GLY A 653 -12.35 -11.89 -7.89
N THR A 654 -11.35 -11.02 -7.77
CA THR A 654 -11.51 -9.66 -7.28
C THR A 654 -11.52 -8.65 -8.42
N ILE A 655 -12.02 -7.44 -8.15
CA ILE A 655 -11.82 -6.27 -9.02
C ILE A 655 -11.27 -5.11 -8.20
N VAL A 656 -10.22 -4.47 -8.70
CA VAL A 656 -9.66 -3.25 -8.09
C VAL A 656 -10.64 -2.07 -8.26
N GLU A 657 -11.02 -1.41 -7.16
CA GLU A 657 -11.93 -0.24 -7.23
C GLU A 657 -11.22 0.95 -7.91
N GLN A 658 -11.53 1.20 -9.20
CA GLN A 658 -11.06 2.39 -9.91
C GLN A 658 -11.86 3.64 -9.48
N THR A 659 -11.36 4.34 -8.46
CA THR A 659 -11.99 5.52 -7.84
C THR A 659 -12.10 6.76 -8.74
N ALA A 660 -11.59 6.73 -9.97
CA ALA A 660 -11.44 7.91 -10.83
C ALA A 660 -12.70 8.34 -11.62
N THR A 661 -13.70 7.47 -11.81
CA THR A 661 -14.80 7.70 -12.77
C THR A 661 -16.21 7.73 -12.18
N GLY A 662 -16.41 7.27 -10.93
CA GLY A 662 -17.72 7.28 -10.25
C GLY A 662 -18.70 6.18 -10.66
N ASP A 663 -18.38 5.39 -11.69
CA ASP A 663 -19.06 4.15 -12.04
C ASP A 663 -18.33 2.96 -11.38
N VAL A 664 -18.77 2.55 -10.20
CA VAL A 664 -18.19 1.39 -9.50
C VAL A 664 -18.65 0.10 -10.19
N GLN A 665 -17.74 -0.55 -10.92
CA GLN A 665 -17.95 -1.90 -11.44
C GLN A 665 -17.68 -2.91 -10.32
N PHE A 666 -18.66 -3.77 -10.03
CA PHE A 666 -18.51 -4.89 -9.09
C PHE A 666 -18.43 -6.21 -9.85
N LEU A 667 -17.35 -6.97 -9.65
CA LEU A 667 -17.26 -8.36 -10.10
C LEU A 667 -18.10 -9.24 -9.18
N VAL A 668 -19.08 -9.96 -9.74
CA VAL A 668 -20.05 -10.76 -8.97
C VAL A 668 -19.87 -12.25 -9.25
N ASN A 669 -19.12 -12.91 -8.37
CA ASN A 669 -18.89 -14.35 -8.38
C ASN A 669 -20.18 -15.10 -8.02
N ARG A 670 -20.82 -15.74 -9.00
CA ARG A 670 -22.09 -16.44 -8.80
C ARG A 670 -21.86 -17.91 -8.46
N VAL A 671 -22.37 -18.33 -7.31
CA VAL A 671 -22.35 -19.73 -6.85
C VAL A 671 -23.77 -20.26 -6.81
N GLN A 672 -23.98 -21.44 -7.39
CA GLN A 672 -25.28 -22.13 -7.37
C GLN A 672 -25.15 -23.44 -6.61
N LEU A 673 -25.82 -23.53 -5.46
CA LEU A 673 -25.83 -24.74 -4.63
C LEU A 673 -27.00 -25.65 -5.03
N TRP A 674 -26.76 -26.96 -4.99
CA TRP A 674 -27.75 -27.98 -5.34
C TRP A 674 -28.26 -28.70 -4.09
N PRO A 675 -29.57 -28.98 -3.95
CA PRO A 675 -30.07 -29.71 -2.79
C PRO A 675 -29.41 -31.08 -2.62
N GLU A 676 -29.14 -31.49 -1.38
CA GLU A 676 -28.48 -32.76 -1.06
C GLU A 676 -29.12 -33.95 -1.79
N GLY A 677 -28.28 -34.77 -2.43
CA GLY A 677 -28.71 -35.97 -3.17
C GLY A 677 -29.40 -35.70 -4.52
N SER A 678 -29.24 -34.50 -5.10
CA SER A 678 -29.57 -34.24 -6.52
C SER A 678 -28.33 -34.38 -7.42
N GLU A 679 -28.49 -34.95 -8.62
CA GLU A 679 -27.39 -35.01 -9.59
C GLU A 679 -27.12 -33.60 -10.16
N PRO A 680 -25.86 -33.11 -10.15
CA PRO A 680 -25.53 -31.84 -10.79
C PRO A 680 -25.91 -31.87 -12.27
N GLY A 681 -26.84 -31.00 -12.67
CA GLY A 681 -27.19 -30.84 -14.07
C GLY A 681 -25.97 -30.38 -14.86
N ALA A 682 -25.68 -31.03 -15.99
CA ALA A 682 -24.57 -30.61 -16.85
C ALA A 682 -24.71 -29.12 -17.21
N ILE A 683 -23.65 -28.35 -16.96
CA ILE A 683 -23.57 -26.93 -17.27
C ILE A 683 -23.94 -26.74 -18.74
N PRO A 684 -24.93 -25.89 -19.09
CA PRO A 684 -25.17 -25.52 -20.47
C PRO A 684 -23.97 -24.71 -20.94
N VAL A 685 -23.09 -25.34 -21.72
CA VAL A 685 -22.04 -24.62 -22.45
C VAL A 685 -22.77 -23.66 -23.38
N ALA A 686 -22.62 -22.35 -23.15
CA ALA A 686 -23.07 -21.36 -24.10
C ALA A 686 -22.23 -21.53 -25.36
N GLU A 687 -22.88 -21.86 -26.48
CA GLU A 687 -22.20 -21.91 -27.78
C GLU A 687 -21.83 -20.47 -28.18
N PHE A 688 -20.54 -20.24 -28.47
CA PHE A 688 -20.04 -18.97 -28.97
C PHE A 688 -20.80 -18.55 -30.24
N ASP A 689 -21.23 -17.29 -30.29
CA ASP A 689 -21.87 -16.66 -31.44
C ASP A 689 -21.18 -15.32 -31.72
N GLU A 690 -20.66 -15.16 -32.95
CA GLU A 690 -20.03 -13.92 -33.44
C GLU A 690 -20.96 -12.69 -33.29
N SER A 691 -22.28 -12.90 -33.18
CA SER A 691 -23.23 -11.83 -32.88
C SER A 691 -23.02 -11.15 -31.51
N LEU A 692 -22.37 -11.83 -30.56
CA LEU A 692 -22.03 -11.28 -29.24
C LEU A 692 -20.91 -10.26 -29.31
N LEU A 693 -19.87 -10.51 -30.13
CA LEU A 693 -18.80 -9.54 -30.40
C LEU A 693 -19.35 -8.29 -31.10
N LEU A 694 -20.27 -8.47 -32.06
CA LEU A 694 -20.96 -7.35 -32.70
C LEU A 694 -21.86 -6.57 -31.72
N ALA A 695 -22.44 -7.25 -30.72
CA ALA A 695 -23.16 -6.59 -29.64
C ALA A 695 -22.21 -5.81 -28.71
N GLN A 696 -21.01 -6.32 -28.44
CA GLN A 696 -19.98 -5.60 -27.69
C GLN A 696 -19.49 -4.36 -28.45
N LEU A 697 -19.15 -4.50 -29.74
CA LEU A 697 -18.78 -3.37 -30.60
C LEU A 697 -19.87 -2.28 -30.61
N ARG A 698 -21.15 -2.68 -30.60
CA ARG A 698 -22.27 -1.75 -30.50
C ARG A 698 -22.27 -0.99 -29.16
N GLN A 699 -22.03 -1.65 -28.04
CA GLN A 699 -21.94 -0.99 -26.73
C GLN A 699 -20.78 0.02 -26.72
N LEU A 700 -19.61 -0.36 -27.24
CA LEU A 700 -18.46 0.54 -27.35
C LEU A 700 -18.76 1.75 -28.24
N ALA A 701 -19.49 1.57 -29.35
CA ALA A 701 -19.91 2.66 -30.22
C ALA A 701 -21.00 3.56 -29.58
N GLU A 702 -21.90 3.00 -28.77
CA GLU A 702 -22.89 3.77 -27.99
C GLU A 702 -22.22 4.55 -26.82
N GLN A 703 -21.12 4.01 -26.24
CA GLN A 703 -20.37 4.62 -25.14
C GLN A 703 -19.41 5.73 -25.61
N TYR A 704 -18.57 5.45 -26.62
CA TYR A 704 -17.48 6.34 -27.04
C TYR A 704 -17.79 7.14 -28.31
N GLY A 705 -18.82 6.75 -29.08
CA GLY A 705 -19.05 7.26 -30.44
C GLY A 705 -18.02 6.75 -31.45
N ALA A 706 -18.28 7.01 -32.73
CA ALA A 706 -17.37 6.68 -33.83
C ALA A 706 -16.76 7.96 -34.45
N ILE A 707 -15.46 7.92 -34.74
CA ILE A 707 -14.75 9.02 -35.38
C ILE A 707 -15.16 9.11 -36.86
N PRO A 708 -15.57 10.30 -37.36
CA PRO A 708 -15.90 10.48 -38.77
C PRO A 708 -14.70 10.22 -39.70
N VAL A 709 -14.98 9.66 -40.87
CA VAL A 709 -13.98 9.32 -41.90
C VAL A 709 -14.01 10.28 -43.10
N GLY A 710 -12.89 10.36 -43.80
CA GLY A 710 -12.64 11.23 -44.95
C GLY A 710 -11.82 12.48 -44.62
N ALA A 711 -11.42 13.18 -45.69
CA ALA A 711 -10.55 14.35 -45.61
C ALA A 711 -11.31 15.64 -45.27
N GLU A 712 -10.86 16.31 -44.21
CA GLU A 712 -11.34 17.60 -43.71
C GLU A 712 -10.21 18.64 -43.66
N ALA A 713 -10.57 19.92 -43.81
CA ALA A 713 -9.63 21.03 -43.78
C ALA A 713 -10.00 22.04 -42.69
N PHE A 714 -9.07 22.29 -41.78
CA PHE A 714 -9.21 23.17 -40.62
C PHE A 714 -8.39 24.44 -40.82
N ALA A 715 -9.02 25.61 -40.64
CA ALA A 715 -8.34 26.89 -40.76
C ALA A 715 -7.49 27.20 -39.52
N SER A 716 -6.24 27.64 -39.71
CA SER A 716 -5.40 28.09 -38.60
C SER A 716 -5.83 29.50 -38.16
N SER A 717 -6.20 29.68 -36.90
CA SER A 717 -6.74 30.95 -36.38
C SER A 717 -6.07 31.39 -35.06
N GLY A 718 -4.74 31.56 -35.12
CA GLY A 718 -3.94 32.02 -33.99
C GLY A 718 -3.63 30.91 -32.99
N ASN A 719 -3.48 31.26 -31.70
CA ASN A 719 -2.95 30.38 -30.64
C ASN A 719 -3.90 29.25 -30.19
N ALA A 720 -4.89 28.86 -31.01
CA ALA A 720 -5.82 27.76 -30.76
C ALA A 720 -5.50 26.57 -31.69
N GLY A 721 -5.71 25.35 -31.21
CA GLY A 721 -5.50 24.14 -32.02
C GLY A 721 -6.52 24.08 -33.15
N PRO A 722 -6.12 23.99 -34.43
CA PRO A 722 -7.07 24.01 -35.54
C PRO A 722 -8.03 22.81 -35.56
N ILE A 723 -7.64 21.66 -34.99
CA ILE A 723 -8.54 20.50 -34.84
C ILE A 723 -9.12 20.50 -33.42
N PRO A 724 -10.47 20.50 -33.24
CA PRO A 724 -11.10 20.37 -31.93
C PRO A 724 -10.79 19.02 -31.28
N ALA A 725 -10.52 18.98 -29.97
CA ALA A 725 -10.20 17.74 -29.25
C ALA A 725 -11.23 16.61 -29.49
N GLY A 726 -12.52 16.88 -29.32
CA GLY A 726 -13.60 15.91 -29.56
C GLY A 726 -13.80 15.48 -31.03
N ARG A 727 -13.00 15.97 -31.99
CA ARG A 727 -12.93 15.40 -33.35
C ARG A 727 -11.99 14.18 -33.42
N LEU A 728 -11.12 14.03 -32.41
CA LEU A 728 -10.14 12.96 -32.24
C LEU A 728 -10.44 12.12 -30.98
N SER A 729 -11.71 12.08 -30.54
CA SER A 729 -12.17 11.21 -29.46
C SER A 729 -13.26 10.28 -29.97
N GLY A 730 -13.19 8.99 -29.61
CA GLY A 730 -14.10 7.93 -30.03
C GLY A 730 -13.39 6.75 -30.72
N LEU A 731 -14.17 5.81 -31.25
CA LEU A 731 -13.65 4.67 -32.01
C LEU A 731 -13.18 5.10 -33.40
N LEU A 732 -11.89 4.90 -33.70
CA LEU A 732 -11.29 5.12 -35.02
C LEU A 732 -11.62 3.97 -35.99
N GLY A 733 -11.53 2.74 -35.49
CA GLY A 733 -11.76 1.51 -36.23
C GLY A 733 -12.00 0.32 -35.31
N ALA A 734 -12.42 -0.80 -35.90
CA ALA A 734 -12.52 -2.09 -35.24
C ALA A 734 -12.15 -3.20 -36.24
N ASP A 735 -11.89 -4.40 -35.77
CA ASP A 735 -11.66 -5.57 -36.62
C ASP A 735 -12.15 -6.85 -35.92
N LEU A 736 -12.55 -7.85 -36.71
CA LEU A 736 -12.97 -9.17 -36.22
C LEU A 736 -12.11 -10.23 -36.88
N TYR A 737 -11.21 -10.83 -36.11
CA TYR A 737 -10.23 -11.79 -36.62
C TYR A 737 -9.76 -12.73 -35.52
N ASP A 738 -9.26 -13.88 -35.95
CA ASP A 738 -8.62 -14.92 -35.15
C ASP A 738 -7.14 -14.50 -34.93
N TYR A 739 -6.90 -13.75 -33.85
CA TYR A 739 -5.63 -13.11 -33.53
C TYR A 739 -4.69 -14.01 -32.72
N ASP A 740 -5.22 -14.92 -31.90
CA ASP A 740 -4.43 -15.90 -31.15
C ASP A 740 -4.29 -17.27 -31.82
N GLY A 741 -5.12 -17.56 -32.83
CA GLY A 741 -5.07 -18.81 -33.59
C GLY A 741 -5.86 -19.97 -32.96
N ASP A 742 -6.79 -19.71 -32.03
CA ASP A 742 -7.61 -20.76 -31.41
C ASP A 742 -8.77 -21.25 -32.32
N GLY A 743 -9.09 -20.50 -33.38
CA GLY A 743 -10.16 -20.78 -34.33
C GLY A 743 -11.49 -20.07 -34.06
N GLN A 744 -11.57 -19.26 -33.01
CA GLN A 744 -12.65 -18.32 -32.74
C GLN A 744 -12.31 -16.96 -33.40
N ARG A 745 -12.88 -15.85 -32.90
CA ARG A 745 -12.56 -14.51 -33.38
C ARG A 745 -12.65 -13.55 -32.21
N GLU A 746 -11.73 -12.61 -32.19
CA GLU A 746 -11.66 -11.56 -31.19
C GLU A 746 -12.02 -10.24 -31.85
N LEU A 747 -12.57 -9.33 -31.05
CA LEU A 747 -12.88 -7.97 -31.46
C LEU A 747 -11.74 -7.06 -31.02
N LEU A 748 -10.93 -6.63 -32.00
CA LEU A 748 -10.02 -5.52 -31.80
C LEU A 748 -10.80 -4.20 -31.94
N ALA A 749 -10.68 -3.31 -30.95
CA ALA A 749 -11.18 -1.95 -31.01
C ALA A 749 -10.03 -0.93 -30.92
N VAL A 750 -10.02 0.05 -31.83
CA VAL A 750 -9.03 1.15 -31.85
C VAL A 750 -9.73 2.44 -31.42
N ARG A 751 -9.44 2.92 -30.21
CA ARG A 751 -10.05 4.13 -29.62
C ARG A 751 -9.02 5.26 -29.54
N LEU A 752 -9.43 6.48 -29.86
CA LEU A 752 -8.69 7.69 -29.50
C LEU A 752 -9.41 8.46 -28.40
N ASP A 753 -8.64 9.13 -27.55
CA ASP A 753 -9.14 10.12 -26.59
C ASP A 753 -8.23 11.35 -26.60
N THR A 754 -8.81 12.56 -26.60
CA THR A 754 -8.05 13.82 -26.60
C THR A 754 -8.65 14.76 -25.58
N ARG A 755 -7.86 15.14 -24.57
CA ARG A 755 -8.34 15.93 -23.45
C ARG A 755 -8.71 17.35 -23.86
N ALA A 756 -9.86 17.83 -23.37
CA ALA A 756 -10.29 19.20 -23.56
C ALA A 756 -9.68 20.12 -22.48
N GLY A 757 -8.86 21.09 -22.90
CA GLY A 757 -8.38 22.18 -22.03
C GLY A 757 -6.86 22.38 -21.98
N GLU A 758 -6.08 21.42 -22.48
CA GLU A 758 -4.61 21.56 -22.57
C GLU A 758 -4.22 22.60 -23.65
N PRO A 759 -3.07 23.29 -23.48
CA PRO A 759 -2.52 24.15 -24.51
C PRO A 759 -2.37 23.41 -25.86
N PRO A 760 -2.73 23.99 -27.00
CA PRO A 760 -2.75 23.27 -28.28
C PRO A 760 -1.43 22.67 -28.76
N ALA A 761 -0.30 23.15 -28.22
CA ALA A 761 1.06 22.70 -28.51
C ALA A 761 1.59 21.65 -27.50
N SER A 762 0.74 21.21 -26.56
CA SER A 762 1.04 20.16 -25.58
C SER A 762 -0.10 19.16 -25.40
N ALA A 763 -1.21 19.30 -26.13
CA ALA A 763 -2.37 18.44 -26.00
C ALA A 763 -2.05 17.03 -26.51
N GLU A 764 -2.18 16.02 -25.65
CA GLU A 764 -2.00 14.61 -26.01
C GLU A 764 -3.31 13.99 -26.54
N THR A 765 -3.16 13.16 -27.57
CA THR A 765 -4.19 12.21 -28.01
C THR A 765 -3.74 10.81 -27.64
N ARG A 766 -4.43 10.16 -26.72
CA ARG A 766 -4.14 8.78 -26.33
C ARG A 766 -4.85 7.81 -27.26
N CYS A 767 -4.10 6.90 -27.86
CA CYS A 767 -4.59 5.76 -28.61
C CYS A 767 -4.69 4.55 -27.67
N TYR A 768 -5.76 3.77 -27.80
CA TYR A 768 -5.97 2.52 -27.10
C TYR A 768 -6.24 1.41 -28.12
N LEU A 769 -5.68 0.24 -27.87
CA LEU A 769 -5.94 -0.99 -28.60
C LEU A 769 -6.50 -1.99 -27.58
N SER A 770 -7.79 -2.25 -27.69
CA SER A 770 -8.54 -3.09 -26.76
C SER A 770 -8.93 -4.38 -27.48
N MET A 771 -8.56 -5.54 -26.93
CA MET A 771 -8.97 -6.85 -27.45
C MET A 771 -10.10 -7.43 -26.61
N TYR A 772 -11.22 -7.77 -27.24
CA TYR A 772 -12.36 -8.41 -26.58
C TYR A 772 -12.53 -9.84 -27.08
N ASP A 773 -12.70 -10.75 -26.15
CA ASP A 773 -12.66 -12.20 -26.38
C ASP A 773 -13.87 -12.88 -25.71
N TRP A 774 -14.19 -14.10 -26.13
CA TRP A 774 -15.24 -14.92 -25.55
C TRP A 774 -14.71 -15.73 -24.37
N ASN A 775 -15.18 -15.43 -23.16
CA ASN A 775 -14.90 -16.25 -22.00
C ASN A 775 -15.95 -17.38 -21.89
N PRO A 776 -15.58 -18.66 -22.16
CA PRO A 776 -16.52 -19.78 -22.12
C PRO A 776 -16.95 -20.16 -20.69
N ALA A 777 -16.22 -19.73 -19.66
CA ALA A 777 -16.60 -19.96 -18.26
C ALA A 777 -17.62 -18.92 -17.77
N ALA A 778 -17.47 -17.65 -18.17
CA ALA A 778 -18.42 -16.58 -17.88
C ALA A 778 -19.64 -16.56 -18.82
N ALA A 779 -19.53 -17.20 -19.99
CA ALA A 779 -20.50 -17.14 -21.08
C ALA A 779 -20.78 -15.71 -21.58
N THR A 780 -19.74 -14.88 -21.63
CA THR A 780 -19.78 -13.47 -22.05
C THR A 780 -18.58 -13.11 -22.91
N VAL A 781 -18.74 -12.08 -23.75
CA VAL A 781 -17.61 -11.36 -24.34
C VAL A 781 -17.11 -10.36 -23.31
N GLU A 782 -15.81 -10.35 -23.03
CA GLU A 782 -15.15 -9.46 -22.07
C GLU A 782 -13.90 -8.82 -22.66
N LEU A 783 -13.34 -7.82 -21.98
CA LEU A 783 -12.06 -7.21 -22.35
C LEU A 783 -10.94 -8.15 -21.89
N ALA A 784 -10.23 -8.77 -22.83
CA ALA A 784 -9.13 -9.68 -22.52
C ALA A 784 -7.81 -8.93 -22.27
N ASP A 785 -7.52 -7.89 -23.07
CA ASP A 785 -6.35 -7.02 -22.85
C ASP A 785 -6.57 -5.61 -23.44
N GLU A 786 -5.94 -4.58 -22.87
CA GLU A 786 -5.90 -3.21 -23.42
C GLU A 786 -4.52 -2.58 -23.24
N ILE A 787 -3.89 -2.17 -24.35
CA ILE A 787 -2.68 -1.35 -24.34
C ILE A 787 -2.95 0.07 -24.83
N SER A 788 -2.18 1.05 -24.35
CA SER A 788 -2.35 2.45 -24.76
C SER A 788 -1.03 3.19 -24.94
N PHE A 789 -1.05 4.23 -25.78
CA PHE A 789 0.09 5.10 -26.06
C PHE A 789 -0.37 6.52 -26.40
N SER A 790 0.43 7.53 -26.05
CA SER A 790 0.12 8.94 -26.33
C SER A 790 0.78 9.42 -27.63
N LEU A 791 0.05 10.22 -28.41
CA LEU A 791 0.56 11.00 -29.53
C LEU A 791 0.46 12.50 -29.22
N ALA A 792 1.61 13.17 -29.22
CA ALA A 792 1.69 14.59 -28.89
C ALA A 792 1.13 15.49 -30.01
N SER A 793 0.42 16.56 -29.61
CA SER A 793 0.07 17.70 -30.46
C SER A 793 -0.76 17.39 -31.72
N LEU A 794 -1.52 16.28 -31.77
CA LEU A 794 -2.45 15.99 -32.87
C LEU A 794 -3.56 17.03 -33.04
N THR A 795 -3.71 18.00 -32.13
CA THR A 795 -4.55 19.20 -32.32
C THR A 795 -3.80 20.44 -32.83
N GLY A 796 -2.49 20.56 -32.57
CA GLY A 796 -1.66 21.77 -32.69
C GLY A 796 -1.09 22.06 -34.09
N ALA A 797 -1.10 23.32 -34.52
CA ALA A 797 -1.01 23.72 -35.93
C ALA A 797 0.30 23.38 -36.69
N GLU A 798 1.32 22.86 -36.01
CA GLU A 798 2.70 22.81 -36.51
C GLU A 798 3.20 21.39 -36.87
N PRO A 799 3.08 20.34 -36.02
CA PRO A 799 3.50 18.99 -36.39
C PRO A 799 2.67 18.41 -37.53
N ASN A 800 3.38 17.75 -38.46
CA ASN A 800 2.77 16.76 -39.33
C ASN A 800 2.84 15.40 -38.63
N ALA A 801 1.76 14.62 -38.67
CA ALA A 801 1.69 13.33 -37.99
C ALA A 801 0.79 12.35 -38.73
N ALA A 802 1.09 11.06 -38.65
CA ALA A 802 0.20 10.01 -39.14
C ALA A 802 0.27 8.78 -38.23
N LEU A 803 -0.86 8.12 -38.04
CA LEU A 803 -1.00 6.85 -37.32
C LEU A 803 -1.85 5.91 -38.16
N HIS A 804 -1.33 4.73 -38.48
CA HIS A 804 -2.03 3.69 -39.22
C HIS A 804 -1.93 2.36 -38.49
N THR A 805 -3.00 1.58 -38.54
CA THR A 805 -3.05 0.22 -38.02
C THR A 805 -3.30 -0.75 -39.17
N ALA A 806 -2.68 -1.92 -39.12
CA ALA A 806 -2.88 -2.97 -40.12
C ALA A 806 -2.75 -4.36 -39.49
N ARG A 807 -3.43 -5.35 -40.07
CA ARG A 807 -3.30 -6.76 -39.71
C ARG A 807 -2.45 -7.48 -40.75
N GLY A 808 -1.41 -8.17 -40.30
CA GLY A 808 -0.73 -9.21 -41.08
C GLY A 808 -1.31 -10.59 -40.78
N ALA A 809 -1.39 -11.44 -41.79
CA ALA A 809 -1.76 -12.85 -41.66
C ALA A 809 -0.76 -13.69 -42.47
N PHE A 810 0.00 -14.55 -41.79
CA PHE A 810 1.21 -15.18 -42.33
C PHE A 810 1.15 -16.72 -42.42
N GLY A 811 0.14 -17.34 -41.82
CA GLY A 811 -0.10 -18.79 -41.86
C GLY A 811 -1.56 -19.14 -41.56
N GLU A 812 -1.84 -20.43 -41.39
CA GLU A 812 -2.91 -20.84 -40.48
C GLU A 812 -2.44 -20.44 -39.07
N ASP A 813 -3.31 -19.80 -38.29
CA ASP A 813 -3.11 -19.49 -36.87
C ASP A 813 -1.92 -18.54 -36.57
N GLU A 814 -1.51 -17.70 -37.53
CA GLU A 814 -0.42 -16.71 -37.36
C GLU A 814 -0.85 -15.29 -37.82
N ALA A 815 -1.31 -14.50 -36.86
CA ALA A 815 -1.66 -13.08 -37.01
C ALA A 815 -0.60 -12.14 -36.40
N ALA A 816 -0.56 -10.91 -36.90
CA ALA A 816 0.14 -9.80 -36.25
C ALA A 816 -0.61 -8.48 -36.43
N LEU A 817 -0.70 -7.67 -35.37
CA LEU A 817 -1.18 -6.30 -35.40
C LEU A 817 0.00 -5.34 -35.57
N TYR A 818 -0.04 -4.49 -36.58
CA TYR A 818 0.98 -3.48 -36.84
C TYR A 818 0.49 -2.09 -36.47
N ILE A 819 1.34 -1.35 -35.78
CA ILE A 819 1.18 0.07 -35.49
C ILE A 819 2.24 0.82 -36.29
N ASP A 820 1.80 1.69 -37.19
CA ASP A 820 2.66 2.50 -38.03
C ASP A 820 2.51 3.98 -37.73
N TYR A 821 3.63 4.68 -37.59
CA TYR A 821 3.66 6.03 -37.06
C TYR A 821 4.65 6.94 -37.80
N TYR A 822 4.25 8.20 -38.00
CA TYR A 822 5.06 9.27 -38.54
C TYR A 822 4.87 10.57 -37.76
N TYR A 823 5.95 11.32 -37.58
CA TYR A 823 6.00 12.66 -36.99
C TYR A 823 7.05 13.52 -37.69
N ASP A 824 6.73 14.79 -37.96
CA ASP A 824 7.70 15.75 -38.49
C ASP A 824 7.41 17.13 -37.88
N PHE A 825 8.28 17.56 -36.96
CA PHE A 825 8.19 18.84 -36.25
C PHE A 825 9.57 19.49 -36.04
N ASN A 826 10.36 18.99 -35.10
CA ASN A 826 11.77 19.39 -34.91
C ASN A 826 12.68 18.42 -35.67
N SER A 827 12.67 17.15 -35.26
CA SER A 827 13.19 16.03 -36.05
C SER A 827 12.05 15.20 -36.62
N ARG A 828 12.35 14.41 -37.65
CA ARG A 828 11.43 13.48 -38.30
C ARG A 828 11.53 12.12 -37.60
N GLY A 829 10.46 11.72 -36.94
CA GLY A 829 10.32 10.44 -36.26
C GLY A 829 9.44 9.52 -37.07
N PHE A 830 9.81 8.27 -37.25
CA PHE A 830 8.88 7.28 -37.78
C PHE A 830 9.15 5.89 -37.27
N ALA A 831 8.08 5.17 -36.93
CA ALA A 831 8.16 3.83 -36.37
C ALA A 831 7.18 2.88 -37.07
N THR A 832 7.53 1.60 -37.11
CA THR A 832 6.60 0.51 -37.41
C THR A 832 6.86 -0.61 -36.40
N VAL A 833 5.86 -0.91 -35.58
CA VAL A 833 5.92 -1.91 -34.50
C VAL A 833 4.92 -3.02 -34.78
N SER A 834 5.30 -4.26 -34.47
CA SER A 834 4.48 -5.45 -34.60
C SER A 834 4.12 -6.01 -33.24
N LEU A 835 2.87 -6.46 -33.11
CA LEU A 835 2.31 -7.11 -31.95
C LEU A 835 1.71 -8.46 -32.35
N HIS A 836 1.81 -9.42 -31.43
CA HIS A 836 1.03 -10.65 -31.43
C HIS A 836 0.05 -10.61 -30.26
N TYR A 837 -0.96 -11.45 -30.31
CA TYR A 837 -1.91 -11.66 -29.22
C TYR A 837 -2.01 -13.16 -28.97
N ASP A 838 -1.93 -13.58 -27.71
CA ASP A 838 -2.11 -14.98 -27.28
C ASP A 838 -2.78 -15.04 -25.89
N GLY A 839 -3.89 -14.30 -25.76
CA GLY A 839 -4.53 -13.93 -24.50
C GLY A 839 -3.98 -12.63 -23.88
N ALA A 840 -2.85 -12.12 -24.38
CA ALA A 840 -2.32 -10.79 -24.06
C ALA A 840 -1.48 -10.24 -25.23
N PHE A 841 -1.35 -8.92 -25.35
CA PHE A 841 -0.52 -8.26 -26.34
C PHE A 841 0.98 -8.48 -26.06
N ARG A 842 1.68 -9.08 -27.03
CA ARG A 842 3.13 -9.33 -26.97
C ARG A 842 3.86 -8.61 -28.10
N LEU A 843 5.05 -8.10 -27.81
CA LEU A 843 5.88 -7.44 -28.82
C LEU A 843 6.43 -8.46 -29.84
N GLY A 844 6.04 -8.35 -31.11
CA GLY A 844 6.63 -9.09 -32.24
C GLY A 844 7.93 -8.46 -32.77
N GLY A 845 8.24 -7.25 -32.33
CA GLY A 845 9.43 -6.47 -32.67
C GLY A 845 9.04 -5.12 -33.30
N GLY A 846 10.03 -4.36 -33.77
CA GLY A 846 9.76 -3.08 -34.40
C GLY A 846 11.01 -2.26 -34.69
N VAL A 847 10.82 -1.19 -35.45
CA VAL A 847 11.84 -0.19 -35.77
C VAL A 847 11.30 1.21 -35.55
N GLU A 848 12.11 2.09 -34.93
CA GLU A 848 11.91 3.55 -34.92
C GLU A 848 13.16 4.22 -35.50
N CYS A 849 12.93 5.24 -36.33
CA CYS A 849 13.96 6.10 -36.91
C CYS A 849 13.74 7.53 -36.43
N ASP A 850 14.79 8.19 -35.94
CA ASP A 850 14.82 9.64 -35.69
C ASP A 850 15.85 10.32 -36.60
N GLU A 851 15.42 11.36 -37.32
CA GLU A 851 16.22 12.03 -38.34
C GLU A 851 16.13 13.55 -38.22
N PHE A 852 17.29 14.21 -38.17
CA PHE A 852 17.40 15.67 -38.15
C PHE A 852 18.43 16.13 -39.18
N TYR A 853 18.58 17.45 -39.36
CA TYR A 853 19.40 18.02 -40.44
C TYR A 853 20.88 17.59 -40.43
N ALA A 854 21.39 17.08 -39.31
CA ALA A 854 22.75 16.58 -39.18
C ALA A 854 22.90 15.30 -38.33
N TRP A 855 21.82 14.54 -38.11
CA TRP A 855 21.91 13.20 -37.54
C TRP A 855 20.81 12.24 -38.03
N CYS A 856 21.07 10.94 -37.90
CA CYS A 856 20.05 9.91 -37.94
C CYS A 856 20.34 8.82 -36.89
N SER A 857 19.28 8.26 -36.32
CA SER A 857 19.33 7.12 -35.39
C SER A 857 18.27 6.09 -35.76
N CYS A 858 18.59 4.81 -35.55
CA CYS A 858 17.73 3.66 -35.77
C CYS A 858 17.68 2.83 -34.48
N TYR A 859 16.46 2.57 -34.01
CA TYR A 859 16.15 1.86 -32.78
C TYR A 859 15.34 0.60 -33.08
N ARG A 860 15.57 -0.45 -32.30
CA ARG A 860 14.79 -1.69 -32.27
C ARG A 860 13.82 -1.64 -31.09
N ALA A 861 12.56 -2.01 -31.30
CA ALA A 861 11.67 -2.27 -30.17
C ALA A 861 12.13 -3.59 -29.51
N ALA A 862 12.52 -3.52 -28.24
CA ALA A 862 13.00 -4.67 -27.46
C ALA A 862 11.98 -5.12 -26.40
N GLU A 863 11.17 -4.20 -25.88
CA GLU A 863 10.14 -4.44 -24.86
C GLU A 863 8.84 -3.72 -25.22
N LEU A 864 7.69 -4.22 -24.77
CA LEU A 864 6.36 -3.65 -25.08
C LEU A 864 6.24 -2.16 -24.69
N ALA A 865 7.01 -1.73 -23.68
CA ALA A 865 7.17 -0.34 -23.28
C ALA A 865 7.48 0.62 -24.44
N ALA A 866 8.14 0.14 -25.50
CA ALA A 866 8.43 0.87 -26.75
C ALA A 866 7.22 1.64 -27.31
N LEU A 867 6.00 1.08 -27.19
CA LEU A 867 4.77 1.73 -27.64
C LEU A 867 4.37 2.92 -26.76
N SER A 868 4.43 2.78 -25.44
CA SER A 868 4.11 3.85 -24.49
C SER A 868 5.01 5.08 -24.66
N SER A 869 6.19 4.88 -25.27
CA SER A 869 7.27 5.84 -25.42
C SER A 869 7.68 6.07 -26.88
N LEU A 870 6.74 5.93 -27.83
CA LEU A 870 6.89 6.52 -29.16
C LEU A 870 7.30 8.01 -29.03
N LEU A 871 8.19 8.51 -29.89
CA LEU A 871 8.83 9.84 -29.78
C LEU A 871 9.82 10.05 -28.61
N SER A 872 10.00 9.10 -27.68
CA SER A 872 10.92 9.31 -26.54
C SER A 872 12.38 9.53 -26.96
N SER A 873 12.78 8.95 -28.09
CA SER A 873 14.06 9.17 -28.76
C SER A 873 14.29 10.64 -29.14
N GLN A 874 13.22 11.35 -29.56
CA GLN A 874 13.25 12.81 -29.85
C GLN A 874 13.20 13.68 -28.59
N MET A 875 12.66 13.14 -27.49
CA MET A 875 12.42 13.85 -26.23
C MET A 875 13.56 13.65 -25.19
N GLY A 876 14.57 12.82 -25.49
CA GLY A 876 15.78 12.67 -24.68
C GLY A 876 15.68 11.74 -23.47
N GLY A 877 14.64 10.90 -23.38
CA GLY A 877 14.47 9.92 -22.29
C GLY A 877 15.32 8.66 -22.49
N ARG A 878 15.97 8.17 -21.43
CA ARG A 878 16.55 6.82 -21.38
C ARG A 878 15.62 5.91 -20.56
N GLY A 879 15.27 4.74 -21.10
CA GLY A 879 14.45 3.72 -20.42
C GLY A 879 13.11 3.41 -21.09
N SER A 880 13.08 3.40 -22.43
CA SER A 880 11.85 3.45 -23.23
C SER A 880 11.53 2.16 -24.00
N GLY A 881 12.02 0.99 -23.58
CA GLY A 881 11.86 -0.27 -24.33
C GLY A 881 12.48 -0.31 -25.73
N TRP A 882 13.16 0.76 -26.15
CA TRP A 882 13.87 0.91 -27.42
C TRP A 882 15.38 0.69 -27.24
N GLU A 883 15.97 -0.20 -28.04
CA GLU A 883 17.42 -0.44 -28.11
C GLU A 883 18.01 0.34 -29.29
N LEU A 884 19.05 1.16 -29.06
CA LEU A 884 19.74 1.88 -30.12
C LEU A 884 20.63 0.92 -30.94
N VAL A 885 20.29 0.72 -32.22
CA VAL A 885 21.03 -0.15 -33.14
C VAL A 885 22.07 0.63 -33.96
N ALA A 886 21.74 1.86 -34.37
CA ALA A 886 22.66 2.73 -35.10
C ALA A 886 22.42 4.20 -34.78
N ASN A 887 23.47 5.00 -34.63
CA ASN A 887 23.42 6.46 -34.50
C ASN A 887 24.59 7.07 -35.27
N TYR A 888 24.30 8.04 -36.13
CA TYR A 888 25.27 8.84 -36.85
C TYR A 888 24.92 10.31 -36.69
N ASN A 889 25.80 11.08 -36.05
CA ASN A 889 25.73 12.54 -35.97
C ASN A 889 26.97 13.13 -36.65
N TRP A 890 26.77 14.08 -37.55
CA TRP A 890 27.83 14.76 -38.32
C TRP A 890 27.79 16.30 -38.19
N GLU A 891 27.01 16.83 -37.25
CA GLU A 891 26.73 18.27 -37.03
C GLU A 891 28.00 19.12 -36.92
N GLU A 892 29.07 18.57 -36.33
CA GLU A 892 30.38 19.22 -36.22
C GLU A 892 31.46 18.66 -37.17
N THR A 893 31.18 17.60 -37.96
CA THR A 893 32.21 16.91 -38.75
C THR A 893 32.18 17.25 -40.25
N SER A 894 31.00 17.42 -40.84
CA SER A 894 30.83 17.62 -42.28
C SER A 894 29.46 18.20 -42.62
N ALA A 895 29.35 18.86 -43.78
CA ALA A 895 28.06 19.39 -44.25
C ALA A 895 27.08 18.29 -44.74
N ASN A 896 27.61 17.10 -45.07
CA ASN A 896 26.86 15.94 -45.55
C ASN A 896 27.27 14.70 -44.74
N PRO A 897 26.38 13.69 -44.58
CA PRO A 897 26.74 12.40 -44.00
C PRO A 897 27.72 11.63 -44.90
N SER A 898 28.40 10.61 -44.35
CA SER A 898 29.21 9.70 -45.16
C SER A 898 28.30 8.66 -45.85
N PRO A 899 28.59 8.27 -47.12
CA PRO A 899 27.82 7.22 -47.79
C PRO A 899 27.80 5.91 -47.02
N GLU A 900 28.93 5.50 -46.43
CA GLU A 900 29.07 4.28 -45.63
C GLU A 900 28.15 4.30 -44.38
N ALA A 901 27.95 5.46 -43.75
CA ALA A 901 27.01 5.61 -42.64
C ALA A 901 25.55 5.49 -43.08
N MET A 902 25.19 6.08 -44.23
CA MET A 902 23.82 6.01 -44.77
C MET A 902 23.48 4.60 -45.28
N ASP A 903 24.43 3.92 -45.93
CA ASP A 903 24.32 2.51 -46.32
C ASP A 903 24.06 1.61 -45.09
N SER A 904 24.79 1.84 -43.99
CA SER A 904 24.66 1.08 -42.75
C SER A 904 23.36 1.39 -42.01
N TYR A 905 22.97 2.66 -41.90
CA TYR A 905 21.68 3.10 -41.35
C TYR A 905 20.51 2.45 -42.12
N GLY A 906 20.55 2.51 -43.45
CA GLY A 906 19.54 1.89 -44.32
C GLY A 906 19.55 0.36 -44.27
N ALA A 907 20.70 -0.27 -44.02
CA ALA A 907 20.77 -1.71 -43.79
C ALA A 907 20.05 -2.10 -42.50
N HIS A 908 20.28 -1.40 -41.39
CA HIS A 908 19.59 -1.67 -40.11
C HIS A 908 18.09 -1.40 -40.18
N TYR A 909 17.64 -0.29 -40.80
CA TYR A 909 16.20 -0.06 -41.01
C TYR A 909 15.53 -1.22 -41.75
N ARG A 910 16.12 -1.64 -42.88
CA ARG A 910 15.58 -2.75 -43.69
C ARG A 910 15.66 -4.10 -42.97
N GLU A 911 16.72 -4.36 -42.19
CA GLU A 911 16.87 -5.57 -41.39
C GLU A 911 15.79 -5.68 -40.31
N LEU A 912 15.59 -4.62 -39.53
CA LEU A 912 14.59 -4.60 -38.46
C LEU A 912 13.16 -4.69 -39.01
N LEU A 913 12.86 -3.96 -40.09
CA LEU A 913 11.55 -4.06 -40.75
C LEU A 913 11.31 -5.46 -41.33
N SER A 914 12.34 -6.09 -41.91
CA SER A 914 12.26 -7.48 -42.38
C SER A 914 12.08 -8.49 -41.24
N SER A 915 12.60 -8.19 -40.04
CA SER A 915 12.41 -9.06 -38.87
C SER A 915 10.96 -9.12 -38.39
N ILE A 916 10.17 -8.06 -38.63
CA ILE A 916 8.71 -8.05 -38.45
C ILE A 916 7.95 -8.37 -39.76
N ARG A 917 8.59 -9.09 -40.69
CA ARG A 917 8.04 -9.59 -41.97
C ARG A 917 7.59 -8.52 -42.98
N LEU A 918 8.08 -7.29 -42.87
CA LEU A 918 7.73 -6.19 -43.78
C LEU A 918 8.92 -5.71 -44.63
N GLU A 919 8.63 -5.28 -45.85
CA GLU A 919 9.52 -4.53 -46.74
C GLU A 919 8.93 -3.13 -46.97
N ASP A 920 9.76 -2.09 -46.94
CA ASP A 920 9.42 -0.73 -47.37
C ASP A 920 10.21 -0.39 -48.64
N PRO A 921 9.57 -0.44 -49.84
CA PRO A 921 10.23 -0.14 -51.10
C PRO A 921 10.58 1.35 -51.29
N HIS A 922 9.96 2.24 -50.51
CA HIS A 922 10.05 3.69 -50.66
C HIS A 922 10.09 4.36 -49.28
N PRO A 923 11.22 4.29 -48.55
CA PRO A 923 11.32 4.82 -47.21
C PRO A 923 10.99 6.30 -47.14
N ARG A 924 10.22 6.69 -46.10
CA ARG A 924 9.87 8.08 -45.75
C ARG A 924 11.00 8.86 -45.05
N SER A 925 12.19 8.27 -45.02
CA SER A 925 13.44 8.87 -44.58
C SER A 925 13.82 10.09 -45.42
N MET A 926 14.46 11.09 -44.80
CA MET A 926 15.12 12.19 -45.52
C MET A 926 16.52 11.84 -46.03
N TRP A 927 17.12 10.74 -45.53
CA TRP A 927 18.52 10.35 -45.74
C TRP A 927 18.72 9.08 -46.57
N LEU A 928 17.75 8.17 -46.61
CA LEU A 928 17.83 6.93 -47.40
C LEU A 928 17.50 7.19 -48.88
N ASP A 929 18.25 6.52 -49.76
CA ASP A 929 18.04 6.60 -51.21
C ASP A 929 16.62 6.16 -51.62
N ASN A 930 15.80 7.13 -52.01
CA ASN A 930 14.48 6.90 -52.59
C ASN A 930 14.42 7.57 -53.99
N PRO A 931 14.60 6.80 -55.09
CA PRO A 931 14.64 7.34 -56.45
C PRO A 931 13.35 8.03 -56.93
N ALA A 932 12.24 7.90 -56.21
CA ALA A 932 10.98 8.56 -56.49
C ALA A 932 10.85 9.92 -55.77
N ARG A 933 11.68 10.19 -54.74
CA ARG A 933 11.70 11.45 -54.01
C ARG A 933 12.29 12.57 -54.87
N PRO A 934 11.59 13.70 -55.10
CA PRO A 934 12.14 14.82 -55.87
C PRO A 934 13.38 15.42 -55.22
N ASP A 935 14.42 15.67 -56.02
CA ASP A 935 15.63 16.41 -55.62
C ASP A 935 15.55 17.87 -56.13
N PRO A 936 15.58 18.89 -55.24
CA PRO A 936 15.65 20.30 -55.65
C PRO A 936 17.01 20.72 -56.25
N GLY A 937 18.07 19.92 -56.06
CA GLY A 937 19.44 20.22 -56.45
C GLY A 937 20.11 21.31 -55.60
N GLU A 938 21.33 21.72 -55.94
CA GLU A 938 22.02 22.81 -55.24
C GLU A 938 21.37 24.18 -55.49
N TYR A 939 21.15 24.97 -54.44
CA TYR A 939 20.68 26.35 -54.58
C TYR A 939 21.76 27.25 -55.21
N THR A 940 21.38 27.93 -56.29
CA THR A 940 22.14 29.03 -56.89
C THR A 940 21.22 30.25 -57.06
N PHE A 941 21.79 31.46 -57.16
CA PHE A 941 20.97 32.65 -57.36
C PHE A 941 20.21 32.60 -58.70
N GLU A 942 20.81 31.95 -59.70
CA GLU A 942 20.29 31.78 -61.05
C GLU A 942 19.18 30.72 -61.15
N ASN A 943 19.15 29.71 -60.27
CA ASN A 943 18.11 28.66 -60.29
C ASN A 943 17.02 28.82 -59.23
N ARG A 944 17.06 29.90 -58.43
CA ARG A 944 16.17 30.16 -57.27
C ARG A 944 14.71 29.71 -57.45
N ASP A 945 14.06 30.11 -58.54
CA ASP A 945 12.64 29.80 -58.75
C ASP A 945 12.41 28.31 -59.08
N ALA A 946 13.36 27.65 -59.75
CA ALA A 946 13.32 26.20 -60.00
C ALA A 946 13.66 25.39 -58.73
N TYR A 947 14.61 25.84 -57.91
CA TYR A 947 14.92 25.26 -56.61
C TYR A 947 13.71 25.36 -55.65
N ILE A 948 13.02 26.51 -55.60
CA ILE A 948 11.79 26.68 -54.81
C ILE A 948 10.67 25.74 -55.30
N GLN A 949 10.53 25.54 -56.63
CA GLN A 949 9.58 24.56 -57.18
C GLN A 949 9.97 23.12 -56.85
N GLY A 950 11.26 22.79 -56.87
CA GLY A 950 11.79 21.49 -56.45
C GLY A 950 11.52 21.20 -54.97
N LEU A 951 11.75 22.17 -54.09
CA LEU A 951 11.43 22.06 -52.66
C LEU A 951 9.92 21.85 -52.43
N ALA A 952 9.06 22.58 -53.13
CA ALA A 952 7.62 22.41 -53.02
C ALA A 952 7.18 21.01 -53.50
N ALA A 953 7.79 20.48 -54.56
CA ALA A 953 7.53 19.12 -55.04
C ALA A 953 8.03 18.04 -54.05
N GLN A 954 9.22 18.24 -53.46
CA GLN A 954 9.77 17.36 -52.43
C GLN A 954 8.91 17.35 -51.17
N GLN A 955 8.48 18.52 -50.68
CA GLN A 955 7.58 18.64 -49.53
C GLN A 955 6.21 18.01 -49.79
N GLN A 956 5.67 18.13 -51.01
CA GLN A 956 4.43 17.46 -51.39
C GLN A 956 4.60 15.93 -51.39
N TYR A 957 5.70 15.42 -51.95
CA TYR A 957 6.02 13.99 -51.96
C TYR A 957 6.21 13.42 -50.54
N ASP A 958 6.98 14.10 -49.69
CA ASP A 958 7.22 13.69 -48.29
C ASP A 958 5.90 13.59 -47.48
N ARG A 959 4.90 14.41 -47.81
CA ARG A 959 3.55 14.34 -47.21
C ARG A 959 2.72 13.21 -47.78
N GLU A 960 2.70 13.08 -49.11
CA GLU A 960 1.97 12.00 -49.79
C GLU A 960 2.44 10.63 -49.28
N ILE A 961 3.75 10.40 -49.20
CA ILE A 961 4.31 9.12 -48.74
C ILE A 961 4.11 8.87 -47.24
N ALA A 962 4.08 9.92 -46.42
CA ALA A 962 3.79 9.81 -44.99
C ALA A 962 2.28 9.64 -44.70
N SER A 963 1.40 9.95 -45.65
CA SER A 963 -0.05 9.72 -45.57
C SER A 963 -0.52 8.35 -46.05
N LEU A 964 0.36 7.59 -46.72
CA LEU A 964 0.03 6.25 -47.24
C LEU A 964 -0.29 5.28 -46.10
N ARG A 965 -1.30 4.45 -46.30
CA ARG A 965 -1.62 3.36 -45.40
C ARG A 965 -0.48 2.35 -45.36
N LEU A 966 -0.36 1.58 -44.27
CA LEU A 966 0.75 0.64 -44.12
C LEU A 966 0.74 -0.46 -45.22
N ASP A 967 -0.42 -0.87 -45.72
CA ASP A 967 -0.58 -1.83 -46.84
C ASP A 967 -0.34 -1.22 -48.24
N GLU A 968 -0.36 0.11 -48.36
CA GLU A 968 0.02 0.85 -49.57
C GLU A 968 1.52 1.18 -49.59
N ARG A 969 2.11 1.44 -48.42
CA ARG A 969 3.52 1.79 -48.22
C ARG A 969 4.42 0.55 -48.17
N CYS A 970 4.10 -0.39 -47.29
CA CYS A 970 4.88 -1.59 -47.04
C CYS A 970 4.30 -2.81 -47.77
N ARG A 971 5.14 -3.84 -47.93
CA ARG A 971 4.75 -5.15 -48.43
C ARG A 971 5.06 -6.20 -47.39
N ALA A 972 4.15 -7.15 -47.22
CA ALA A 972 4.45 -8.37 -46.48
C ALA A 972 5.46 -9.22 -47.28
N LEU A 973 6.49 -9.75 -46.63
CA LEU A 973 7.49 -10.63 -47.24
C LEU A 973 6.89 -12.01 -47.59
N ASP A 974 5.93 -12.43 -46.77
CA ASP A 974 5.08 -13.61 -46.83
C ASP A 974 3.65 -13.22 -46.41
N GLY A 975 2.65 -14.09 -46.59
CA GLY A 975 1.29 -13.80 -46.14
C GLY A 975 0.57 -12.63 -46.84
N THR A 976 -0.28 -11.94 -46.09
CA THR A 976 -1.04 -10.74 -46.53
C THR A 976 -1.05 -9.66 -45.46
N LEU A 977 -0.98 -8.39 -45.87
CA LEU A 977 -1.11 -7.20 -45.02
C LEU A 977 -2.39 -6.45 -45.41
N THR A 978 -3.20 -6.08 -44.42
CA THR A 978 -4.51 -5.42 -44.60
C THR A 978 -4.59 -4.21 -43.68
N ALA A 979 -4.76 -2.98 -44.20
CA ALA A 979 -5.02 -1.83 -43.34
C ALA A 979 -6.36 -1.99 -42.59
N LEU A 980 -6.39 -1.55 -41.33
CA LEU A 980 -7.58 -1.58 -40.47
C LEU A 980 -8.17 -0.18 -40.35
N CYS A 981 -7.47 0.74 -39.70
CA CYS A 981 -7.88 2.14 -39.59
C CYS A 981 -6.68 3.07 -39.42
N GLY A 982 -6.89 4.37 -39.57
CA GLY A 982 -5.84 5.34 -39.32
C GLY A 982 -6.26 6.78 -39.50
N LEU A 983 -5.35 7.67 -39.14
CA LEU A 983 -5.46 9.11 -39.36
C LEU A 983 -4.15 9.66 -39.91
N SER A 984 -4.25 10.72 -40.69
CA SER A 984 -3.10 11.53 -41.10
C SER A 984 -3.43 13.01 -40.99
N ARG A 985 -2.46 13.80 -40.53
CA ARG A 985 -2.57 15.23 -40.22
C ARG A 985 -1.37 15.96 -40.82
N PHE A 986 -1.63 16.90 -41.73
CA PHE A 986 -0.58 17.69 -42.38
C PHE A 986 -0.93 19.17 -42.45
N ALA A 987 0.05 20.04 -42.23
CA ALA A 987 -0.10 21.48 -42.44
C ALA A 987 -0.39 21.79 -43.92
N ALA A 988 -1.32 22.69 -44.24
CA ALA A 988 -1.67 23.03 -45.61
C ALA A 988 -0.50 23.69 -46.37
N ALA A 989 -0.36 23.41 -47.66
CA ALA A 989 0.72 23.96 -48.50
C ALA A 989 0.49 25.43 -48.96
N SER A 990 -0.62 26.06 -48.57
CA SER A 990 -1.02 27.39 -49.05
C SER A 990 -0.62 28.52 -48.09
N ALA A 991 -0.40 29.71 -48.66
CA ALA A 991 -0.04 30.93 -47.92
C ALA A 991 -1.16 31.48 -47.00
N GLU A 992 -2.29 30.81 -46.88
CA GLU A 992 -3.42 31.21 -46.02
C GLU A 992 -3.46 30.49 -44.67
N GLY A 993 -2.69 29.40 -44.50
CA GLY A 993 -2.53 28.68 -43.23
C GLY A 993 -3.70 27.77 -42.84
N GLY A 994 -3.40 26.52 -42.51
CA GLY A 994 -4.41 25.53 -42.12
C GLY A 994 -3.82 24.14 -41.95
N VAL A 995 -4.67 23.16 -41.64
CA VAL A 995 -4.31 21.76 -41.43
C VAL A 995 -5.33 20.86 -42.11
N ALA A 996 -4.88 19.87 -42.86
CA ALA A 996 -5.70 18.78 -43.36
C ALA A 996 -5.66 17.61 -42.36
N LEU A 997 -6.82 17.03 -42.08
CA LEU A 997 -6.98 15.75 -41.38
C LEU A 997 -7.66 14.78 -42.34
N ASP A 998 -7.14 13.58 -42.50
CA ASP A 998 -7.83 12.49 -43.19
C ASP A 998 -7.88 11.27 -42.26
N CYS A 999 -9.08 10.73 -42.02
CA CYS A 999 -9.31 9.56 -41.19
C CYS A 999 -9.96 8.46 -42.03
N TYR A 1000 -9.58 7.20 -41.83
CA TYR A 1000 -10.23 6.08 -42.49
C TYR A 1000 -10.42 4.89 -41.56
N ASP A 1001 -11.40 4.09 -41.92
CA ASP A 1001 -11.68 2.76 -41.42
C ASP A 1001 -11.93 1.87 -42.65
N ALA A 1002 -11.13 0.83 -42.78
CA ALA A 1002 -11.19 -0.12 -43.88
C ALA A 1002 -12.00 -1.37 -43.52
N SER A 1003 -12.34 -1.58 -42.24
CA SER A 1003 -13.21 -2.68 -41.80
C SER A 1003 -14.67 -2.45 -42.22
N GLY A 1004 -15.12 -1.20 -42.19
CA GLY A 1004 -16.53 -0.83 -42.35
C GLY A 1004 -17.44 -1.25 -41.19
N LEU A 1005 -16.91 -1.86 -40.12
CA LEU A 1005 -17.70 -2.35 -38.98
C LEU A 1005 -18.37 -1.20 -38.20
N LEU A 1006 -17.80 0.01 -38.26
CA LEU A 1006 -18.32 1.19 -37.59
C LEU A 1006 -19.27 2.06 -38.44
N ASP A 1007 -19.53 1.70 -39.71
CA ASP A 1007 -20.25 2.57 -40.66
C ASP A 1007 -21.71 2.85 -40.28
N SER A 1008 -22.34 2.02 -39.43
CA SER A 1008 -23.69 2.25 -38.91
C SER A 1008 -23.74 3.21 -37.71
N TYR A 1009 -22.60 3.62 -37.16
CA TYR A 1009 -22.49 4.47 -35.97
C TYR A 1009 -21.88 5.85 -36.25
N ARG A 1010 -21.56 6.14 -37.52
CA ARG A 1010 -21.07 7.43 -38.04
C ARG A 1010 -22.20 8.26 -38.66
#